data_AF-A0A560W669-F1
#
_entry.id   AF-A0A560W669-F1
#
_cell.length_a   1.000
_cell.length_b   1.000
_cell.length_c   1.000
_cell.angle_alpha   90.00
_cell.angle_beta   90.00
_cell.angle_gamma   90.00
#
_symmetry.space_group_name_H-M   'P 1'
#
loop_
_entity.id
_entity.type
_entity.pdbx_description
1 polymer ?
#
loop_
_entity_poly.entity_id
_entity_poly.type
_entity_poly.pdbx_seq_one_letter_code
_entity_poly.pdbx_strand_id
1 'polypeptide(L)'
;MIRLPSSHAAITAPLVASSTRFPGIFVGRSLLDGRPFHLSPVLTDHRVLPSTNSLALGGLGSGKSTTAKTRARREILEHGHQYVVIDSFGEDDAGEWAPLVRSLGGQVIEAGMFTLNPVSGLFLREVREQLVRSLIAAVEPAALTHQATHALQHALNHPKATSLNGLVDALVLPEEGRWPVEKLTEWGEGAAIALSRYTEGSLRGLFDGDTASLPETDLPIISFDFSRLDRNSPAIPSLMAAVACWAEHVWLRQSTATHRHLVLEEAWQILLSSATSELIQRLLKNSRKAGLSLDVVMHTLSDLGTGPAQDLARLCEVAHIGRLGPEEAALVGTLLSLPQWAIDKIPALDPGQAVWKVGPDYVDIVQTVISEEEARLTDTSSRRRKAQQALAVAVEQHTATEAAAPAVDSDEDQELAEDLLTKSEPSPCDEGEWDWEMPPNVIDSRHLAAIEAAREGRCGEAADLAALGEREDITAHGINSAEALSWLSTRATVAELCGNLDQAVQLRATVARMGKDVEWFEQTDDSTSPQWHRGPQSAAPEPPIDDTPSEKSRRRTWPYVAAIAALALAGGIVWQNAEDDKQAQERQEQAAAYKGVSATDLVIDGVQTEARAKWSKDGQSVILSVWVNPEENPKLVRIDSADHTAQEKTAPLEPGEIPMPIRLEVKVPIKDRYEPVRMSVAVGGPKWEEGSRAPRRTIEFRPDRTAIDAETGKPLKQREARLL
;
A
#
# COMPACT_ATOMS: atom_id res chain seq x y z
N MET A 1 39.45 -21.15 -43.73
CA MET A 1 38.28 -20.25 -43.57
C MET A 1 37.03 -21.10 -43.81
N ILE A 2 36.27 -21.41 -42.75
CA ILE A 2 35.07 -22.25 -42.85
C ILE A 2 33.90 -21.34 -43.27
N ARG A 3 33.13 -21.74 -44.29
CA ARG A 3 31.86 -21.10 -44.65
C ARG A 3 30.71 -21.94 -44.09
N LEU A 4 30.00 -21.42 -43.09
CA LEU A 4 28.77 -22.02 -42.59
C LEU A 4 27.55 -21.46 -43.35
N PRO A 5 26.49 -22.26 -43.59
CA PRO A 5 25.21 -21.75 -44.08
C PRO A 5 24.58 -20.77 -43.08
N SER A 6 23.77 -19.82 -43.58
CA SER A 6 23.06 -18.84 -42.75
C SER A 6 22.16 -19.47 -41.68
N SER A 7 21.58 -20.65 -41.95
CA SER A 7 20.80 -21.42 -40.95
C SER A 7 21.65 -21.91 -39.77
N HIS A 8 22.93 -22.20 -40.00
CA HIS A 8 23.85 -22.62 -38.93
C HIS A 8 24.45 -21.43 -38.19
N ALA A 9 24.54 -20.26 -38.84
CA ALA A 9 24.97 -19.01 -38.19
C ALA A 9 24.04 -18.57 -37.05
N ALA A 10 22.76 -18.98 -37.07
CA ALA A 10 21.83 -18.80 -35.94
C ALA A 10 22.14 -19.71 -34.74
N ILE A 11 22.72 -20.90 -34.99
CA ILE A 11 23.12 -21.87 -33.96
C ILE A 11 24.52 -21.54 -33.41
N THR A 12 25.40 -21.00 -34.26
CA THR A 12 26.72 -20.47 -33.86
C THR A 12 26.71 -18.97 -33.59
N ALA A 13 25.54 -18.37 -33.38
CA ALA A 13 25.47 -17.05 -32.78
C ALA A 13 26.06 -17.18 -31.37
N PRO A 14 27.01 -16.31 -30.96
CA PRO A 14 27.42 -16.29 -29.57
C PRO A 14 26.22 -15.79 -28.75
N LEU A 15 25.48 -16.73 -28.17
CA LEU A 15 24.82 -16.50 -26.89
C LEU A 15 25.82 -15.73 -26.02
N VAL A 16 25.40 -14.57 -25.48
CA VAL A 16 26.23 -13.74 -24.60
C VAL A 16 26.23 -14.38 -23.20
N ALA A 17 26.59 -15.66 -23.18
CA ALA A 17 26.74 -16.53 -22.03
C ALA A 17 28.00 -16.10 -21.30
N SER A 18 27.84 -15.13 -20.41
CA SER A 18 28.87 -14.61 -19.50
C SER A 18 29.78 -15.74 -19.03
N SER A 19 31.08 -15.62 -19.31
CA SER A 19 32.08 -16.59 -18.83
C SER A 19 32.40 -16.39 -17.34
N THR A 20 31.97 -15.25 -16.77
CA THR A 20 32.08 -14.90 -15.36
C THR A 20 31.35 -15.94 -14.50
N ARG A 21 32.06 -16.45 -13.50
CA ARG A 21 31.52 -17.28 -12.43
C ARG A 21 31.94 -16.65 -11.11
N PHE A 22 30.98 -16.45 -10.21
CA PHE A 22 31.29 -16.03 -8.85
C PHE A 22 31.42 -17.26 -7.94
N PRO A 23 32.29 -17.21 -6.92
CA PRO A 23 32.42 -18.27 -5.92
C PRO A 23 31.32 -18.17 -4.85
N GLY A 24 31.26 -19.21 -4.01
CA GLY A 24 30.39 -19.27 -2.84
C GLY A 24 29.13 -20.10 -3.03
N ILE A 25 28.11 -19.80 -2.23
CA ILE A 25 26.87 -20.57 -2.14
C ILE A 25 26.16 -20.73 -3.48
N PHE A 26 25.53 -21.87 -3.70
CA PHE A 26 24.59 -22.04 -4.81
C PHE A 26 23.34 -21.17 -4.58
N VAL A 27 22.89 -20.44 -5.59
CA VAL A 27 21.70 -19.57 -5.52
C VAL A 27 20.60 -20.09 -6.45
N GLY A 28 20.94 -20.44 -7.68
CA GLY A 28 19.93 -20.73 -8.71
C GLY A 28 20.50 -21.12 -10.06
N ARG A 29 19.72 -20.94 -11.13
CA ARG A 29 20.17 -21.19 -12.52
C ARG A 29 19.89 -20.00 -13.41
N SER A 30 20.84 -19.67 -14.28
CA SER A 30 20.63 -18.70 -15.36
C SER A 30 19.52 -19.18 -16.29
N LEU A 31 18.59 -18.29 -16.63
CA LEU A 31 17.60 -18.50 -17.67
C LEU A 31 18.10 -18.06 -19.06
N LEU A 32 19.30 -17.47 -19.15
CA LEU A 32 19.95 -17.12 -20.41
C LEU A 32 20.80 -18.27 -20.97
N ASP A 33 21.53 -19.01 -20.13
CA ASP A 33 22.40 -20.12 -20.56
C ASP A 33 22.25 -21.45 -19.80
N GLY A 34 21.34 -21.52 -18.81
CA GLY A 34 21.04 -22.72 -18.04
C GLY A 34 22.08 -23.11 -16.97
N ARG A 35 23.18 -22.36 -16.82
CA ARG A 35 24.26 -22.70 -15.87
C ARG A 35 23.87 -22.45 -14.42
N PRO A 36 24.47 -23.17 -13.46
CA PRO A 36 24.23 -22.94 -12.04
C PRO A 36 24.91 -21.63 -11.57
N PHE A 37 24.10 -20.69 -11.12
CA PHE A 37 24.53 -19.42 -10.55
C PHE A 37 24.86 -19.60 -9.06
N HIS A 38 26.05 -19.16 -8.68
CA HIS A 38 26.57 -19.15 -7.32
C HIS A 38 27.01 -17.73 -6.98
N LEU A 39 26.85 -17.28 -5.73
CA LEU A 39 27.31 -15.96 -5.28
C LEU A 39 27.34 -15.85 -3.75
N SER A 40 28.55 -15.88 -3.17
CA SER A 40 28.85 -15.26 -1.87
C SER A 40 29.71 -14.01 -2.11
N PRO A 41 29.18 -12.78 -1.90
CA PRO A 41 29.87 -11.54 -2.26
C PRO A 41 31.28 -11.42 -1.66
N VAL A 42 31.47 -11.80 -0.39
CA VAL A 42 32.76 -11.71 0.32
C VAL A 42 33.85 -12.63 -0.24
N LEU A 43 33.48 -13.70 -0.95
CA LEU A 43 34.43 -14.61 -1.59
C LEU A 43 34.86 -14.16 -2.99
N THR A 44 34.19 -13.15 -3.56
CA THR A 44 34.53 -12.59 -4.87
C THR A 44 35.75 -11.67 -4.77
N ASP A 45 36.62 -11.63 -5.80
CA ASP A 45 37.76 -10.72 -5.81
C ASP A 45 37.27 -9.26 -5.75
N HIS A 46 37.75 -8.51 -4.75
CA HIS A 46 37.53 -7.08 -4.52
C HIS A 46 37.76 -6.15 -5.73
N ARG A 47 38.41 -6.63 -6.80
CA ARG A 47 38.56 -5.91 -8.09
C ARG A 47 37.35 -6.07 -9.01
N VAL A 48 36.60 -7.15 -8.85
CA VAL A 48 35.37 -7.46 -9.60
C VAL A 48 34.14 -6.98 -8.84
N LEU A 49 34.14 -7.18 -7.51
CA LEU A 49 33.09 -6.74 -6.60
C LEU A 49 33.71 -6.01 -5.39
N PRO A 50 34.06 -4.71 -5.53
CA PRO A 50 34.55 -3.91 -4.43
C PRO A 50 33.66 -3.89 -3.19
N SER A 51 32.33 -3.89 -3.32
CA SER A 51 31.35 -3.80 -2.22
C SER A 51 30.46 -5.02 -2.10
N THR A 52 30.34 -5.56 -0.90
CA THR A 52 29.53 -6.75 -0.60
C THR A 52 28.09 -6.43 -0.19
N ASN A 53 27.68 -5.16 -0.23
CA ASN A 53 26.31 -4.72 0.06
C ASN A 53 25.35 -5.19 -1.07
N SER A 54 24.18 -5.73 -0.72
CA SER A 54 23.17 -6.18 -1.69
C SER A 54 21.80 -5.51 -1.52
N LEU A 55 21.08 -5.37 -2.64
CA LEU A 55 19.76 -4.77 -2.72
C LEU A 55 18.75 -5.77 -3.32
N ALA A 56 17.63 -5.98 -2.64
CA ALA A 56 16.53 -6.82 -3.09
C ALA A 56 15.28 -5.97 -3.36
N LEU A 57 14.78 -6.01 -4.61
CA LEU A 57 13.59 -5.28 -5.05
C LEU A 57 12.54 -6.26 -5.60
N GLY A 58 11.26 -5.96 -5.40
CA GLY A 58 10.18 -6.75 -6.01
C GLY A 58 8.83 -6.56 -5.34
N GLY A 59 7.77 -6.54 -6.17
CA GLY A 59 6.38 -6.52 -5.70
C GLY A 59 6.02 -7.75 -4.87
N LEU A 60 4.83 -7.74 -4.27
CA LEU A 60 4.33 -8.85 -3.45
C LEU A 60 4.31 -10.16 -4.26
N GLY A 61 4.73 -11.26 -3.64
CA GLY A 61 4.83 -12.58 -4.29
C GLY A 61 6.00 -12.76 -5.28
N SER A 62 6.91 -11.79 -5.40
CA SER A 62 8.10 -11.90 -6.28
C SER A 62 9.14 -12.95 -5.85
N GLY A 63 9.14 -13.38 -4.59
CA GLY A 63 10.16 -14.27 -4.03
C GLY A 63 11.41 -13.57 -3.46
N LYS A 64 11.35 -12.24 -3.24
CA LYS A 64 12.45 -11.42 -2.66
C LYS A 64 12.95 -11.99 -1.33
N SER A 65 12.04 -12.12 -0.36
CA SER A 65 12.29 -12.66 0.99
C SER A 65 12.71 -14.13 0.96
N THR A 66 12.02 -14.97 0.18
CA THR A 66 12.38 -16.38 -0.08
C THR A 66 13.86 -16.53 -0.50
N THR A 67 14.31 -15.67 -1.43
CA THR A 67 15.69 -15.69 -1.94
C THR A 67 16.69 -15.16 -0.91
N ALA A 68 16.37 -14.07 -0.19
CA ALA A 68 17.22 -13.52 0.87
C ALA A 68 17.42 -14.53 2.03
N LYS A 69 16.34 -15.16 2.50
CA LYS A 69 16.36 -16.20 3.53
C LYS A 69 17.09 -17.47 3.11
N THR A 70 16.92 -17.90 1.86
CA THR A 70 17.68 -19.01 1.28
C THR A 70 19.17 -18.72 1.26
N ARG A 71 19.57 -17.51 0.82
CA ARG A 71 20.98 -17.07 0.87
C ARG A 71 21.51 -17.09 2.31
N ALA A 72 20.79 -16.48 3.25
CA ALA A 72 21.21 -16.43 4.65
C ALA A 72 21.43 -17.84 5.24
N ARG A 73 20.49 -18.77 5.01
CA ARG A 73 20.62 -20.16 5.45
C ARG A 73 21.88 -20.83 4.91
N ARG A 74 22.19 -20.64 3.63
CA ARG A 74 23.38 -21.23 2.97
C ARG A 74 24.68 -20.56 3.42
N GLU A 75 24.74 -19.24 3.50
CA GLU A 75 25.93 -18.49 3.94
C GLU A 75 26.32 -18.83 5.40
N ILE A 76 25.31 -19.02 6.28
CA ILE A 76 25.51 -19.49 7.66
C ILE A 76 26.05 -20.93 7.67
N LEU A 77 25.41 -21.86 6.96
CA LEU A 77 25.74 -23.30 7.02
C LEU A 77 27.02 -23.69 6.26
N GLU A 78 27.30 -23.04 5.12
CA GLU A 78 28.43 -23.38 4.24
C GLU A 78 29.70 -22.58 4.57
N HIS A 79 29.57 -21.34 5.12
CA HIS A 79 30.69 -20.40 5.29
C HIS A 79 30.82 -19.82 6.71
N GLY A 80 29.91 -20.14 7.63
CA GLY A 80 29.97 -19.71 9.02
C GLY A 80 29.74 -18.20 9.21
N HIS A 81 29.01 -17.57 8.30
CA HIS A 81 28.63 -16.15 8.44
C HIS A 81 27.64 -15.97 9.60
N GLN A 82 27.59 -14.77 10.18
CA GLN A 82 26.56 -14.40 11.17
C GLN A 82 25.61 -13.34 10.62
N TYR A 83 24.32 -13.46 10.96
CA TYR A 83 23.26 -12.57 10.50
C TYR A 83 22.59 -11.80 11.64
N VAL A 84 22.35 -10.51 11.43
CA VAL A 84 21.42 -9.70 12.21
C VAL A 84 20.32 -9.24 11.25
N VAL A 85 19.07 -9.50 11.59
CA VAL A 85 17.89 -9.13 10.80
C VAL A 85 17.08 -8.10 11.57
N ILE A 86 16.70 -7.02 10.89
CA ILE A 86 15.61 -6.14 11.35
C ILE A 86 14.35 -6.57 10.59
N ASP A 87 13.42 -7.20 11.29
CA ASP A 87 12.29 -7.95 10.75
C ASP A 87 10.99 -7.16 10.98
N SER A 88 10.68 -6.30 10.00
CA SER A 88 9.58 -5.33 10.01
C SER A 88 8.26 -5.87 9.46
N PHE A 89 8.21 -7.15 9.09
CA PHE A 89 7.08 -7.80 8.43
C PHE A 89 6.79 -9.16 9.10
N GLY A 90 5.55 -9.65 9.04
CA GLY A 90 5.18 -10.91 9.68
C GLY A 90 3.80 -11.45 9.29
N GLU A 91 3.58 -12.74 9.58
CA GLU A 91 2.27 -13.41 9.59
C GLU A 91 2.02 -13.96 11.00
N ASP A 92 0.75 -14.09 11.42
CA ASP A 92 0.36 -14.76 12.68
C ASP A 92 1.10 -14.24 13.94
N ASP A 93 1.22 -12.91 14.05
CA ASP A 93 1.86 -12.16 15.15
C ASP A 93 3.32 -12.56 15.45
N ALA A 94 4.04 -13.00 14.41
CA ALA A 94 5.47 -13.31 14.45
C ALA A 94 6.20 -12.83 13.17
N GLY A 95 7.44 -12.38 13.36
CA GLY A 95 8.34 -11.90 12.32
C GLY A 95 8.61 -12.95 11.23
N GLU A 96 8.71 -12.49 9.99
CA GLU A 96 8.80 -13.32 8.81
C GLU A 96 10.04 -14.23 8.80
N TRP A 97 11.11 -13.86 9.52
CA TRP A 97 12.35 -14.62 9.64
C TRP A 97 12.37 -15.60 10.83
N ALA A 98 11.42 -15.50 11.77
CA ALA A 98 11.41 -16.30 13.00
C ALA A 98 11.52 -17.83 12.80
N PRO A 99 10.89 -18.48 11.78
CA PRO A 99 11.06 -19.90 11.53
C PRO A 99 12.50 -20.27 11.15
N LEU A 100 13.13 -19.49 10.27
CA LEU A 100 14.52 -19.70 9.84
C LEU A 100 15.49 -19.51 11.01
N VAL A 101 15.31 -18.42 11.78
CA VAL A 101 16.13 -18.09 12.95
C VAL A 101 16.15 -19.25 13.94
N ARG A 102 14.97 -19.76 14.30
CA ARG A 102 14.81 -20.91 15.21
C ARG A 102 15.42 -22.20 14.64
N SER A 103 15.31 -22.44 13.33
CA SER A 103 15.89 -23.63 12.68
C SER A 103 17.43 -23.66 12.68
N LEU A 104 18.07 -22.49 12.79
CA LEU A 104 19.53 -22.33 12.79
C LEU A 104 20.12 -22.21 14.21
N GLY A 105 19.30 -22.35 15.27
CA GLY A 105 19.75 -22.15 16.65
C GLY A 105 20.01 -20.67 17.01
N GLY A 106 19.40 -19.74 16.26
CA GLY A 106 19.45 -18.31 16.52
C GLY A 106 18.38 -17.79 17.47
N GLN A 107 18.45 -16.50 17.80
CA GLN A 107 17.52 -15.83 18.73
C GLN A 107 16.54 -14.91 17.99
N VAL A 108 15.25 -15.02 18.31
CA VAL A 108 14.23 -14.02 17.95
C VAL A 108 14.04 -13.09 19.14
N ILE A 109 14.07 -11.78 18.89
CA ILE A 109 14.01 -10.70 19.87
C ILE A 109 12.74 -9.89 19.56
N GLU A 110 11.64 -10.26 20.20
CA GLU A 110 10.33 -9.65 19.99
C GLU A 110 10.24 -8.29 20.70
N ALA A 111 9.88 -7.23 19.98
CA ALA A 111 9.69 -5.91 20.56
C ALA A 111 8.63 -5.91 21.66
N GLY A 112 8.90 -5.24 22.78
CA GLY A 112 8.04 -5.27 23.98
C GLY A 112 8.31 -6.44 24.94
N MET A 113 8.95 -7.52 24.46
CA MET A 113 9.34 -8.67 25.29
C MET A 113 10.81 -8.61 25.72
N PHE A 114 11.68 -8.02 24.90
CA PHE A 114 13.08 -7.75 25.21
C PHE A 114 13.37 -6.25 25.18
N THR A 115 14.08 -5.76 26.19
CA THR A 115 14.44 -4.35 26.32
C THR A 115 15.92 -4.13 26.01
N LEU A 116 16.20 -3.31 24.99
CA LEU A 116 17.56 -2.90 24.65
C LEU A 116 18.02 -1.82 25.63
N ASN A 117 19.27 -1.87 26.11
CA ASN A 117 19.79 -0.85 27.01
C ASN A 117 20.60 0.22 26.25
N PRO A 118 20.03 1.42 25.97
CA PRO A 118 20.71 2.45 25.18
C PRO A 118 21.87 3.14 25.91
N VAL A 119 21.98 2.96 27.24
CA VAL A 119 23.03 3.55 28.08
C VAL A 119 24.01 2.51 28.63
N SER A 120 23.97 1.28 28.10
CA SER A 120 24.84 0.16 28.47
C SER A 120 26.33 0.54 28.47
N GLY A 121 27.06 0.13 29.51
CA GLY A 121 28.49 0.40 29.67
C GLY A 121 29.41 -0.26 28.63
N LEU A 122 28.86 -1.10 27.74
CA LEU A 122 29.58 -1.62 26.57
C LEU A 122 29.68 -0.58 25.43
N PHE A 123 28.85 0.46 25.45
CA PHE A 123 28.96 1.59 24.52
C PHE A 123 29.97 2.63 25.02
N LEU A 124 30.74 3.20 24.08
CA LEU A 124 31.54 4.40 24.35
C LEU A 124 30.61 5.56 24.76
N ARG A 125 31.09 6.47 25.60
CA ARG A 125 30.26 7.56 26.18
C ARG A 125 29.60 8.43 25.10
N GLU A 126 30.34 8.72 24.05
CA GLU A 126 29.93 9.52 22.89
C GLU A 126 28.89 8.77 22.04
N VAL A 127 28.92 7.43 22.04
CA VAL A 127 27.92 6.56 21.41
C VAL A 127 26.63 6.54 22.23
N ARG A 128 26.73 6.49 23.58
CA ARG A 128 25.55 6.61 24.46
C ARG A 128 24.85 7.96 24.28
N GLU A 129 25.63 9.05 24.17
CA GLU A 129 25.08 10.37 23.85
C GLU A 129 24.40 10.39 22.47
N GLN A 130 25.06 9.89 21.42
CA GLN A 130 24.46 9.84 20.07
C GLN A 130 23.15 9.04 20.07
N LEU A 131 23.11 7.85 20.67
CA LEU A 131 21.94 7.00 20.69
C LEU A 131 20.78 7.64 21.48
N VAL A 132 21.02 8.14 22.69
CA VAL A 132 19.95 8.81 23.47
C VAL A 132 19.43 10.05 22.75
N ARG A 133 20.30 10.81 22.06
CA ARG A 133 19.85 11.93 21.21
C ARG A 133 18.99 11.45 20.03
N SER A 134 19.32 10.32 19.38
CA SER A 134 18.45 9.72 18.36
C SER A 134 17.10 9.27 18.92
N LEU A 135 17.05 8.71 20.15
CA LEU A 135 15.80 8.34 20.81
C LEU A 135 14.91 9.56 21.14
N ILE A 136 15.52 10.67 21.58
CA ILE A 136 14.78 11.94 21.77
C ILE A 136 14.29 12.46 20.41
N ALA A 137 15.15 12.48 19.39
CA ALA A 137 14.82 12.98 18.06
C ALA A 137 13.67 12.22 17.37
N ALA A 138 13.52 10.91 17.64
CA ALA A 138 12.47 10.08 17.05
C ALA A 138 11.07 10.33 17.65
N VAL A 139 10.98 10.98 18.82
CA VAL A 139 9.73 11.17 19.58
C VAL A 139 9.38 12.64 19.81
N GLU A 140 10.38 13.48 20.07
CA GLU A 140 10.21 14.91 20.33
C GLU A 140 11.45 15.69 19.84
N PRO A 141 11.57 15.96 18.52
CA PRO A 141 12.72 16.66 17.95
C PRO A 141 12.99 18.03 18.60
N ALA A 142 11.93 18.72 19.06
CA ALA A 142 12.03 20.05 19.65
C ALA A 142 12.71 20.06 21.03
N ALA A 143 12.81 18.91 21.71
CA ALA A 143 13.50 18.80 23.01
C ALA A 143 15.03 18.92 22.89
N LEU A 144 15.62 18.72 21.70
CA LEU A 144 17.08 18.74 21.47
C LEU A 144 17.64 20.16 21.30
N THR A 145 17.55 20.96 22.36
CA THR A 145 18.24 22.25 22.44
C THR A 145 19.74 22.07 22.78
N HIS A 146 20.54 23.13 22.65
CA HIS A 146 21.94 23.08 23.08
C HIS A 146 22.07 22.98 24.61
N GLN A 147 21.10 23.52 25.34
CA GLN A 147 20.91 23.38 26.78
C GLN A 147 20.65 21.91 27.14
N ALA A 148 19.64 21.29 26.54
CA ALA A 148 19.27 19.90 26.78
C ALA A 148 20.39 18.92 26.40
N THR A 149 21.14 19.21 25.34
CA THR A 149 22.34 18.43 24.98
C THR A 149 23.40 18.49 26.08
N HIS A 150 23.64 19.66 26.69
CA HIS A 150 24.56 19.79 27.84
C HIS A 150 24.00 19.11 29.10
N ALA A 151 22.70 19.20 29.38
CA ALA A 151 22.07 18.53 30.52
C ALA A 151 22.17 17.00 30.39
N LEU A 152 21.90 16.47 29.20
CA LEU A 152 22.10 15.05 28.85
C LEU A 152 23.57 14.63 28.98
N GLN A 153 24.51 15.43 28.49
CA GLN A 153 25.95 15.18 28.66
C GLN A 153 26.39 15.16 30.12
N HIS A 154 25.75 15.93 31.01
CA HIS A 154 25.98 15.90 32.46
C HIS A 154 25.40 14.62 33.07
N ALA A 155 24.11 14.37 32.84
CA ALA A 155 23.36 13.23 33.35
C ALA A 155 23.95 11.87 32.94
N LEU A 156 24.53 11.74 31.73
CA LEU A 156 25.20 10.52 31.27
C LEU A 156 26.48 10.14 32.04
N ASN A 157 27.02 11.02 32.90
CA ASN A 157 28.12 10.68 33.82
C ASN A 157 27.62 10.29 35.23
N HIS A 158 26.33 10.47 35.53
CA HIS A 158 25.76 10.17 36.84
C HIS A 158 25.73 8.65 37.09
N PRO A 159 25.99 8.15 38.32
CA PRO A 159 26.05 6.71 38.60
C PRO A 159 24.76 5.92 38.27
N LYS A 160 23.59 6.58 38.23
CA LYS A 160 22.33 5.95 37.80
C LYS A 160 22.20 5.77 36.28
N ALA A 161 23.03 6.41 35.45
CA ALA A 161 22.95 6.35 33.98
C ALA A 161 23.48 5.02 33.39
N THR A 162 22.99 3.91 33.95
CA THR A 162 23.22 2.51 33.56
C THR A 162 21.93 1.84 33.04
N SER A 163 20.77 2.46 33.27
CA SER A 163 19.47 2.15 32.63
C SER A 163 18.80 3.45 32.15
N LEU A 164 17.78 3.36 31.29
CA LEU A 164 17.08 4.55 30.80
C LEU A 164 16.35 5.28 31.93
N ASN A 165 15.66 4.56 32.81
CA ASN A 165 14.99 5.10 33.99
C ASN A 165 15.99 5.89 34.87
N GLY A 166 17.18 5.31 35.11
CA GLY A 166 18.23 5.94 35.89
C GLY A 166 18.89 7.16 35.22
N LEU A 167 18.77 7.30 33.89
CA LEU A 167 19.14 8.52 33.17
C LEU A 167 18.04 9.60 33.26
N VAL A 168 16.76 9.23 33.20
CA VAL A 168 15.63 10.17 33.42
C VAL A 168 15.70 10.74 34.84
N ASP A 169 15.91 9.88 35.84
CA ASP A 169 16.23 10.28 37.23
C ASP A 169 17.33 11.34 37.30
N ALA A 170 18.40 11.17 36.52
CA ALA A 170 19.57 12.04 36.51
C ALA A 170 19.38 13.37 35.73
N LEU A 171 18.33 13.45 34.91
CA LEU A 171 17.90 14.69 34.24
C LEU A 171 16.91 15.50 35.10
N VAL A 172 16.03 14.82 35.83
CA VAL A 172 15.06 15.45 36.73
C VAL A 172 15.73 15.92 38.03
N LEU A 173 16.61 15.10 38.60
CA LEU A 173 17.36 15.37 39.83
C LEU A 173 18.89 15.31 39.59
N PRO A 174 19.47 16.28 38.85
CA PRO A 174 20.90 16.31 38.56
C PRO A 174 21.73 16.69 39.79
N GLU A 175 22.89 16.05 39.95
CA GLU A 175 23.91 16.47 40.92
C GLU A 175 24.56 17.81 40.51
N GLU A 176 25.07 18.58 41.48
CA GLU A 176 25.78 19.84 41.22
C GLU A 176 27.05 19.62 40.38
N GLY A 177 27.34 20.51 39.44
CA GLY A 177 28.48 20.39 38.53
C GLY A 177 29.12 21.73 38.19
N ARG A 178 29.49 21.92 36.91
CA ARG A 178 29.94 23.24 36.40
C ARG A 178 28.83 24.30 36.46
N TRP A 179 27.58 23.88 36.52
CA TRP A 179 26.40 24.74 36.63
C TRP A 179 25.57 24.35 37.88
N PRO A 180 24.80 25.30 38.46
CA PRO A 180 23.88 25.01 39.54
C PRO A 180 22.79 24.01 39.12
N VAL A 181 22.30 23.24 40.10
CA VAL A 181 21.27 22.20 39.92
C VAL A 181 20.03 22.76 39.24
N GLU A 182 19.57 23.96 39.63
CA GLU A 182 18.36 24.59 39.11
C GLU A 182 18.42 24.79 37.59
N LYS A 183 19.60 25.16 37.06
CA LYS A 183 19.82 25.31 35.62
C LYS A 183 19.94 23.98 34.91
N LEU A 184 20.54 22.97 35.55
CA LEU A 184 20.64 21.64 34.97
C LEU A 184 19.25 20.97 34.87
N THR A 185 18.36 21.19 35.84
CA THR A 185 16.95 20.79 35.76
C THR A 185 16.19 21.57 34.70
N GLU A 186 16.28 22.92 34.67
CA GLU A 186 15.67 23.77 33.63
C GLU A 186 16.06 23.32 32.22
N TRP A 187 17.32 22.94 32.03
CA TRP A 187 17.85 22.50 30.74
C TRP A 187 17.53 21.03 30.43
N GLY A 188 17.41 20.19 31.45
CA GLY A 188 17.12 18.76 31.35
C GLY A 188 15.64 18.43 31.16
N GLU A 189 14.72 19.29 31.61
CA GLU A 189 13.27 19.07 31.64
C GLU A 189 12.71 18.55 30.30
N GLY A 190 12.97 19.24 29.19
CA GLY A 190 12.49 18.84 27.88
C GLY A 190 13.02 17.46 27.42
N ALA A 191 14.28 17.14 27.75
CA ALA A 191 14.86 15.83 27.46
C ALA A 191 14.28 14.73 28.36
N ALA A 192 14.01 15.02 29.64
CA ALA A 192 13.37 14.09 30.56
C ALA A 192 11.94 13.76 30.12
N ILE A 193 11.15 14.76 29.70
CA ILE A 193 9.78 14.60 29.19
C ILE A 193 9.76 13.83 27.86
N ALA A 194 10.76 14.05 26.99
CA ALA A 194 10.89 13.27 25.76
C ALA A 194 11.24 11.80 26.04
N LEU A 195 12.14 11.54 26.99
CA LEU A 195 12.54 10.18 27.36
C LEU A 195 11.49 9.44 28.19
N SER A 196 10.67 10.13 29.00
CA SER A 196 9.62 9.48 29.79
C SER A 196 8.54 8.81 28.94
N ARG A 197 8.42 9.17 27.64
CA ARG A 197 7.59 8.43 26.68
C ARG A 197 7.98 6.95 26.56
N TYR A 198 9.24 6.60 26.82
CA TYR A 198 9.76 5.23 26.82
C TYR A 198 9.72 4.53 28.18
N THR A 199 9.55 5.25 29.29
CA THR A 199 9.62 4.67 30.65
C THR A 199 8.24 4.61 31.33
N GLU A 200 7.39 5.60 31.04
CA GLU A 200 6.05 5.77 31.62
C GLU A 200 4.96 5.90 30.54
N GLY A 201 5.32 6.37 29.35
CA GLY A 201 4.38 6.62 28.24
C GLY A 201 4.14 5.44 27.29
N SER A 202 3.71 5.77 26.07
CA SER A 202 3.23 4.80 25.06
C SER A 202 4.30 3.91 24.43
N LEU A 203 5.58 4.12 24.75
CA LEU A 203 6.71 3.34 24.22
C LEU A 203 7.43 2.52 25.30
N ARG A 204 6.74 2.26 26.42
CA ARG A 204 7.19 1.40 27.51
C ARG A 204 7.31 -0.06 27.08
N GLY A 205 8.31 -0.77 27.60
CA GLY A 205 8.68 -2.13 27.21
C GLY A 205 9.76 -2.21 26.12
N LEU A 206 10.36 -1.07 25.70
CA LEU A 206 11.38 -1.04 24.65
C LEU A 206 12.81 -0.85 25.17
N PHE A 207 12.99 -0.02 26.21
CA PHE A 207 14.33 0.41 26.68
C PHE A 207 14.47 0.55 28.21
N ASP A 208 13.39 0.25 28.94
CA ASP A 208 13.10 0.69 30.31
C ASP A 208 13.00 -0.45 31.33
N GLY A 209 13.08 -1.71 30.89
CA GLY A 209 12.94 -2.87 31.76
C GLY A 209 14.11 -3.06 32.73
N ASP A 210 13.84 -3.61 33.91
CA ASP A 210 14.86 -3.87 34.94
C ASP A 210 15.98 -4.84 34.49
N THR A 211 15.69 -5.64 33.46
CA THR A 211 16.64 -6.58 32.83
C THR A 211 17.21 -6.06 31.49
N ALA A 212 17.02 -4.78 31.17
CA ALA A 212 17.45 -4.20 29.89
C ALA A 212 18.95 -4.41 29.67
N SER A 213 19.29 -5.05 28.55
CA SER A 213 20.62 -5.54 28.25
C SER A 213 20.99 -5.29 26.79
N LEU A 214 22.11 -5.87 26.34
CA LEU A 214 22.45 -5.96 24.92
C LEU A 214 22.39 -7.44 24.51
N PRO A 215 21.91 -7.76 23.30
CA PRO A 215 21.86 -9.14 22.81
C PRO A 215 23.23 -9.81 22.79
N GLU A 216 23.20 -11.15 22.82
CA GLU A 216 24.37 -11.99 22.57
C GLU A 216 24.98 -11.68 21.19
N THR A 217 26.30 -11.78 21.07
CA THR A 217 27.03 -11.31 19.88
C THR A 217 27.62 -12.41 19.01
N ASP A 218 27.43 -13.69 19.37
CA ASP A 218 28.06 -14.83 18.70
C ASP A 218 27.08 -15.93 18.25
N LEU A 219 25.78 -15.62 18.22
CA LEU A 219 24.74 -16.50 17.66
C LEU A 219 24.78 -16.47 16.11
N PRO A 220 24.47 -17.58 15.43
CA PRO A 220 24.53 -17.67 13.96
C PRO A 220 23.56 -16.70 13.26
N ILE A 221 22.39 -16.46 13.86
CA ILE A 221 21.43 -15.46 13.39
C ILE A 221 20.64 -14.88 14.56
N ILE A 222 20.37 -13.58 14.50
CA ILE A 222 19.49 -12.86 15.43
C ILE A 222 18.48 -12.08 14.60
N SER A 223 17.18 -12.17 14.94
CA SER A 223 16.14 -11.34 14.34
C SER A 223 15.50 -10.44 15.39
N PHE A 224 15.42 -9.14 15.10
CA PHE A 224 14.65 -8.16 15.86
C PHE A 224 13.26 -8.06 15.23
N ASP A 225 12.27 -8.67 15.88
CA ASP A 225 10.91 -8.81 15.38
C ASP A 225 10.07 -7.60 15.81
N PHE A 226 9.71 -6.78 14.82
CA PHE A 226 8.88 -5.59 14.97
C PHE A 226 7.45 -5.80 14.44
N SER A 227 7.08 -7.02 14.02
CA SER A 227 5.80 -7.32 13.35
C SER A 227 4.55 -6.93 14.18
N ARG A 228 4.66 -6.88 15.50
CA ARG A 228 3.58 -6.49 16.44
C ARG A 228 3.49 -4.98 16.69
N LEU A 229 4.38 -4.17 16.12
CA LEU A 229 4.34 -2.71 16.24
C LEU A 229 3.51 -2.11 15.10
N ASP A 230 2.74 -1.06 15.39
CA ASP A 230 2.16 -0.23 14.35
C ASP A 230 3.28 0.38 13.48
N ARG A 231 3.10 0.31 12.16
CA ARG A 231 4.04 0.79 11.15
C ARG A 231 4.29 2.29 11.22
N ASN A 232 3.33 3.04 11.76
CA ASN A 232 3.45 4.49 11.98
C ASN A 232 3.98 4.84 13.38
N SER A 233 4.34 3.85 14.21
CA SER A 233 4.79 4.07 15.57
C SER A 233 6.22 4.65 15.64
N PRO A 234 6.47 5.70 16.43
CA PRO A 234 7.83 6.18 16.71
C PRO A 234 8.70 5.15 17.46
N ALA A 235 8.15 4.00 17.87
CA ALA A 235 8.92 2.84 18.30
C ALA A 235 9.94 2.38 17.24
N ILE A 236 9.54 2.34 15.95
CA ILE A 236 10.32 1.66 14.92
C ILE A 236 11.64 2.39 14.60
N PRO A 237 11.67 3.71 14.30
CA PRO A 237 12.93 4.43 14.08
C PRO A 237 13.88 4.37 15.29
N SER A 238 13.31 4.32 16.49
CA SER A 238 14.00 4.29 17.78
C SER A 238 14.68 2.95 18.04
N LEU A 239 13.95 1.85 17.84
CA LEU A 239 14.49 0.48 17.90
C LEU A 239 15.55 0.27 16.82
N MET A 240 15.33 0.76 15.59
CA MET A 240 16.30 0.67 14.50
C MET A 240 17.59 1.42 14.82
N ALA A 241 17.50 2.62 15.41
CA ALA A 241 18.68 3.35 15.88
C ALA A 241 19.44 2.57 16.96
N ALA A 242 18.73 1.94 17.92
CA ALA A 242 19.34 1.13 18.97
C ALA A 242 20.00 -0.16 18.43
N VAL A 243 19.30 -0.91 17.58
CA VAL A 243 19.81 -2.14 16.95
C VAL A 243 21.02 -1.84 16.07
N ALA A 244 20.96 -0.83 15.21
CA ALA A 244 22.07 -0.50 14.32
C ALA A 244 23.27 0.11 15.08
N CYS A 245 23.04 0.80 16.21
CA CYS A 245 24.09 1.25 17.13
C CYS A 245 24.77 0.07 17.85
N TRP A 246 23.99 -0.88 18.39
CA TRP A 246 24.51 -2.14 18.94
C TRP A 246 25.30 -2.94 17.89
N ALA A 247 24.78 -3.02 16.66
CA ALA A 247 25.44 -3.66 15.55
C ALA A 247 26.83 -3.02 15.30
N GLU A 248 26.88 -1.71 15.04
CA GLU A 248 28.11 -1.00 14.68
C GLU A 248 29.18 -1.01 15.78
N HIS A 249 28.77 -0.93 17.05
CA HIS A 249 29.69 -0.62 18.15
C HIS A 249 29.96 -1.78 19.10
N VAL A 250 29.12 -2.82 19.10
CA VAL A 250 29.27 -3.99 19.99
C VAL A 250 29.37 -5.29 19.17
N TRP A 251 28.35 -5.65 18.37
CA TRP A 251 28.33 -6.92 17.63
C TRP A 251 29.50 -7.05 16.64
N LEU A 252 29.72 -6.08 15.75
CA LEU A 252 30.83 -6.10 14.77
C LEU A 252 32.23 -6.18 15.40
N ARG A 253 32.36 -5.92 16.72
CA ARG A 253 33.62 -5.98 17.46
C ARG A 253 33.80 -7.26 18.29
N GLN A 254 32.71 -7.97 18.59
CA GLN A 254 32.71 -9.13 19.49
C GLN A 254 32.41 -10.46 18.77
N SER A 255 31.61 -10.42 17.70
CA SER A 255 31.29 -11.58 16.86
C SER A 255 32.54 -12.28 16.34
N THR A 256 32.59 -13.61 16.45
CA THR A 256 33.73 -14.43 15.98
C THR A 256 33.66 -14.80 14.49
N ALA A 257 32.57 -14.45 13.81
CA ALA A 257 32.29 -14.88 12.43
C ALA A 257 33.32 -14.40 11.39
N THR A 258 33.46 -15.20 10.33
CA THR A 258 34.29 -14.94 9.14
C THR A 258 33.82 -13.70 8.36
N HIS A 259 32.51 -13.55 8.21
CA HIS A 259 31.84 -12.39 7.62
C HIS A 259 30.44 -12.24 8.23
N ARG A 260 29.87 -11.04 8.13
CA ARG A 260 28.64 -10.66 8.85
C ARG A 260 27.64 -10.00 7.91
N HIS A 261 26.35 -10.17 8.19
CA HIS A 261 25.27 -9.61 7.38
C HIS A 261 24.26 -8.86 8.26
N LEU A 262 23.97 -7.60 7.91
CA LEU A 262 22.87 -6.83 8.50
C LEU A 262 21.75 -6.72 7.46
N VAL A 263 20.68 -7.48 7.67
CA VAL A 263 19.49 -7.49 6.82
C VAL A 263 18.53 -6.41 7.29
N LEU A 264 18.07 -5.58 6.36
CA LEU A 264 17.10 -4.51 6.61
C LEU A 264 15.85 -4.77 5.76
N GLU A 265 14.84 -5.43 6.34
CA GLU A 265 13.52 -5.56 5.69
C GLU A 265 12.76 -4.23 5.76
N GLU A 266 12.11 -3.89 4.64
CA GLU A 266 11.27 -2.71 4.45
C GLU A 266 11.96 -1.38 4.83
N ALA A 267 13.23 -1.26 4.41
CA ALA A 267 14.16 -0.25 4.89
C ALA A 267 13.79 1.23 4.57
N TRP A 268 12.73 1.51 3.82
CA TRP A 268 12.37 2.88 3.44
C TRP A 268 12.07 3.75 4.67
N GLN A 269 11.41 3.20 5.70
CA GLN A 269 11.14 3.92 6.96
C GLN A 269 12.42 4.43 7.64
N ILE A 270 13.50 3.67 7.53
CA ILE A 270 14.81 4.01 8.11
C ILE A 270 15.57 5.02 7.24
N LEU A 271 15.44 4.89 5.93
CA LEU A 271 16.17 5.70 4.93
C LEU A 271 15.56 7.10 4.75
N LEU A 272 14.27 7.27 5.06
CA LEU A 272 13.60 8.58 5.15
C LEU A 272 13.87 9.34 6.47
N SER A 273 14.27 8.63 7.54
CA SER A 273 14.68 9.26 8.81
C SER A 273 16.05 9.95 8.66
N SER A 274 16.14 11.25 8.93
CA SER A 274 17.42 11.98 8.89
C SER A 274 18.43 11.43 9.89
N ALA A 275 18.00 11.15 11.13
CA ALA A 275 18.86 10.65 12.19
C ALA A 275 19.38 9.22 11.95
N THR A 276 18.64 8.39 11.20
CA THR A 276 18.97 6.97 11.01
C THR A 276 19.58 6.69 9.62
N SER A 277 19.25 7.47 8.60
CA SER A 277 19.87 7.39 7.27
C SER A 277 21.36 7.76 7.28
N GLU A 278 21.80 8.71 8.12
CA GLU A 278 23.22 8.99 8.34
C GLU A 278 23.98 7.75 8.86
N LEU A 279 23.38 7.00 9.78
CA LEU A 279 23.96 5.80 10.37
C LEU A 279 24.00 4.64 9.35
N ILE A 280 22.93 4.41 8.59
CA ILE A 280 22.95 3.42 7.50
C ILE A 280 23.97 3.82 6.42
N GLN A 281 24.07 5.10 6.07
CA GLN A 281 25.08 5.59 5.13
C GLN A 281 26.51 5.38 5.68
N ARG A 282 26.73 5.58 6.99
CA ARG A 282 28.00 5.28 7.68
C ARG A 282 28.34 3.79 7.60
N LEU A 283 27.36 2.91 7.84
CA LEU A 283 27.51 1.46 7.71
C LEU A 283 27.80 1.04 6.25
N LEU A 284 27.01 1.48 5.27
CA LEU A 284 27.22 1.19 3.83
C LEU A 284 28.59 1.62 3.32
N LYS A 285 29.10 2.78 3.78
CA LYS A 285 30.44 3.29 3.41
C LYS A 285 31.59 2.54 4.09
N ASN A 286 31.37 2.02 5.30
CA ASN A 286 32.39 1.33 6.10
C ASN A 286 32.33 -0.20 6.03
N SER A 287 31.28 -0.79 5.45
CA SER A 287 30.98 -2.25 5.47
C SER A 287 32.19 -3.13 5.14
N ARG A 288 32.91 -2.77 4.06
CA ARG A 288 34.17 -3.38 3.60
C ARG A 288 35.29 -3.43 4.65
N LYS A 289 35.38 -2.45 5.54
CA LYS A 289 36.37 -2.40 6.64
C LYS A 289 35.90 -3.18 7.88
N ALA A 290 34.60 -3.45 8.00
CA ALA A 290 33.99 -4.08 9.16
C ALA A 290 33.77 -5.60 8.99
N GLY A 291 34.00 -6.16 7.80
CA GLY A 291 33.61 -7.54 7.48
C GLY A 291 32.08 -7.69 7.51
N LEU A 292 31.39 -6.72 6.89
CA LEU A 292 29.93 -6.61 6.89
C LEU A 292 29.39 -6.51 5.46
N SER A 293 28.29 -7.18 5.19
CA SER A 293 27.35 -6.89 4.12
C SER A 293 26.10 -6.25 4.70
N LEU A 294 25.59 -5.18 4.08
CA LEU A 294 24.20 -4.77 4.30
C LEU A 294 23.35 -5.38 3.19
N ASP A 295 22.31 -6.12 3.55
CA ASP A 295 21.37 -6.74 2.64
C ASP A 295 20.01 -6.02 2.80
N VAL A 296 19.73 -5.08 1.91
CA VAL A 296 18.56 -4.19 2.00
C VAL A 296 17.42 -4.77 1.18
N VAL A 297 16.25 -4.99 1.80
CA VAL A 297 15.09 -5.60 1.16
C VAL A 297 13.92 -4.62 1.19
N MET A 298 13.33 -4.32 0.04
CA MET A 298 12.20 -3.38 -0.08
C MET A 298 11.30 -3.75 -1.25
N HIS A 299 10.07 -3.23 -1.29
CA HIS A 299 9.13 -3.54 -2.37
C HIS A 299 9.43 -2.78 -3.66
N THR A 300 9.56 -1.46 -3.61
CA THR A 300 9.94 -0.61 -4.75
C THR A 300 11.13 0.30 -4.40
N LEU A 301 11.76 0.89 -5.41
CA LEU A 301 12.71 1.98 -5.24
C LEU A 301 11.98 3.32 -5.01
N SER A 302 10.77 3.47 -5.54
CA SER A 302 9.91 4.64 -5.34
C SER A 302 9.56 4.89 -3.86
N ASP A 303 9.53 3.85 -3.02
CA ASP A 303 9.34 3.96 -1.56
C ASP A 303 10.43 4.81 -0.88
N LEU A 304 11.61 4.96 -1.49
CA LEU A 304 12.70 5.83 -0.98
C LEU A 304 12.50 7.32 -1.31
N GLY A 305 11.49 7.66 -2.11
CA GLY A 305 11.30 9.01 -2.64
C GLY A 305 12.45 9.48 -3.54
N THR A 306 12.71 10.79 -3.57
CA THR A 306 13.84 11.38 -4.30
C THR A 306 14.84 12.04 -3.35
N GLY A 307 16.14 11.87 -3.65
CA GLY A 307 17.24 12.44 -2.87
C GLY A 307 18.12 11.40 -2.16
N PRO A 308 18.75 11.74 -1.02
CA PRO A 308 19.85 10.95 -0.45
C PRO A 308 19.54 9.48 -0.16
N ALA A 309 18.28 9.14 0.19
CA ALA A 309 17.85 7.76 0.40
C ALA A 309 18.02 6.90 -0.86
N GLN A 310 17.64 7.44 -2.03
CA GLN A 310 17.74 6.75 -3.31
C GLN A 310 19.21 6.58 -3.76
N ASP A 311 20.11 7.51 -3.40
CA ASP A 311 21.54 7.36 -3.66
C ASP A 311 22.21 6.26 -2.81
N LEU A 312 21.60 5.83 -1.69
CA LEU A 312 22.10 4.69 -0.91
C LEU A 312 21.92 3.36 -1.64
N ALA A 313 20.88 3.22 -2.47
CA ALA A 313 20.71 2.06 -3.34
C ALA A 313 21.85 1.95 -4.40
N ARG A 314 22.53 3.05 -4.74
CA ARG A 314 23.74 3.03 -5.61
C ARG A 314 24.99 2.51 -4.90
N LEU A 315 24.99 2.36 -3.57
CA LEU A 315 26.10 1.79 -2.79
C LEU A 315 26.02 0.26 -2.68
N CYS A 316 25.01 -0.36 -3.28
CA CYS A 316 24.82 -1.79 -3.42
C CYS A 316 25.33 -2.22 -4.81
N GLU A 317 26.46 -2.94 -4.84
CA GLU A 317 27.04 -3.43 -6.11
C GLU A 317 26.43 -4.78 -6.53
N VAL A 318 25.79 -5.49 -5.60
CA VAL A 318 24.90 -6.62 -5.88
C VAL A 318 23.46 -6.14 -5.83
N ALA A 319 22.65 -6.50 -6.82
CA ALA A 319 21.20 -6.30 -6.76
C ALA A 319 20.47 -7.52 -7.36
N HIS A 320 19.34 -7.90 -6.77
CA HIS A 320 18.39 -8.83 -7.38
C HIS A 320 16.99 -8.24 -7.42
N ILE A 321 16.45 -8.15 -8.63
CA ILE A 321 15.22 -7.44 -8.96
C ILE A 321 14.21 -8.47 -9.45
N GLY A 322 13.26 -8.84 -8.59
CA GLY A 322 12.09 -9.64 -8.95
C GLY A 322 11.06 -8.81 -9.71
N ARG A 323 9.86 -9.38 -9.93
CA ARG A 323 8.81 -8.69 -10.70
C ARG A 323 8.43 -7.33 -10.12
N LEU A 324 8.44 -6.29 -10.97
CA LEU A 324 8.00 -4.91 -10.70
C LEU A 324 7.09 -4.41 -11.84
N GLY A 325 6.38 -3.30 -11.63
CA GLY A 325 5.64 -2.63 -12.70
C GLY A 325 6.56 -2.01 -13.76
N PRO A 326 6.09 -1.72 -14.99
CA PRO A 326 6.94 -1.22 -16.08
C PRO A 326 7.64 0.11 -15.77
N GLU A 327 6.96 1.06 -15.12
CA GLU A 327 7.53 2.35 -14.74
C GLU A 327 8.63 2.19 -13.68
N GLU A 328 8.35 1.37 -12.67
CA GLU A 328 9.29 1.04 -11.59
C GLU A 328 10.52 0.28 -12.12
N ALA A 329 10.32 -0.65 -13.07
CA ALA A 329 11.42 -1.33 -13.77
C ALA A 329 12.33 -0.33 -14.53
N ALA A 330 11.76 0.71 -15.15
CA ALA A 330 12.52 1.74 -15.84
C ALA A 330 13.28 2.67 -14.86
N LEU A 331 12.69 3.01 -13.70
CA LEU A 331 13.37 3.76 -12.63
C LEU A 331 14.56 2.97 -12.08
N VAL A 332 14.35 1.70 -11.71
CA VAL A 332 15.39 0.80 -11.20
C VAL A 332 16.47 0.55 -12.24
N GLY A 333 16.09 0.35 -13.51
CA GLY A 333 17.02 0.21 -14.62
C GLY A 333 17.89 1.44 -14.84
N THR A 334 17.32 2.64 -14.72
CA THR A 334 18.04 3.92 -14.81
C THR A 334 18.97 4.13 -13.61
N LEU A 335 18.56 3.74 -12.40
CA LEU A 335 19.39 3.88 -11.20
C LEU A 335 20.61 2.95 -11.23
N LEU A 336 20.38 1.67 -11.56
CA LEU A 336 21.37 0.60 -11.49
C LEU A 336 22.11 0.37 -12.82
N SER A 337 21.86 1.18 -13.84
CA SER A 337 22.43 1.06 -15.19
C SER A 337 22.20 -0.31 -15.83
N LEU A 338 20.98 -0.87 -15.69
CA LEU A 338 20.62 -2.14 -16.30
C LEU A 338 20.50 -2.01 -17.84
N PRO A 339 20.90 -3.03 -18.61
CA PRO A 339 20.69 -3.03 -20.05
C PRO A 339 19.19 -3.18 -20.37
N GLN A 340 18.72 -2.54 -21.46
CA GLN A 340 17.31 -2.47 -21.81
C GLN A 340 16.61 -3.84 -21.84
N TRP A 341 17.26 -4.87 -22.40
CA TRP A 341 16.70 -6.23 -22.47
C TRP A 341 16.36 -6.84 -21.09
N ALA A 342 17.04 -6.40 -20.02
CA ALA A 342 16.75 -6.85 -18.66
C ALA A 342 15.60 -6.04 -18.05
N ILE A 343 15.55 -4.72 -18.33
CA ILE A 343 14.44 -3.83 -17.95
C ILE A 343 13.13 -4.35 -18.56
N ASP A 344 13.12 -4.66 -19.86
CA ASP A 344 11.98 -5.20 -20.61
C ASP A 344 11.48 -6.54 -20.05
N LYS A 345 12.31 -7.27 -19.29
CA LYS A 345 11.97 -8.56 -18.71
C LYS A 345 11.43 -8.49 -17.28
N ILE A 346 11.77 -7.46 -16.50
CA ILE A 346 11.35 -7.33 -15.09
C ILE A 346 9.83 -7.48 -14.89
N PRO A 347 8.93 -6.86 -15.69
CA PRO A 347 7.49 -7.03 -15.52
C PRO A 347 6.95 -8.44 -15.80
N ALA A 348 7.70 -9.26 -16.52
CA ALA A 348 7.31 -10.61 -16.97
C ALA A 348 7.98 -11.75 -16.18
N LEU A 349 8.66 -11.44 -15.06
CA LEU A 349 9.31 -12.45 -14.21
C LEU A 349 8.28 -13.27 -13.40
N ASP A 350 8.47 -14.58 -13.35
CA ASP A 350 7.72 -15.46 -12.44
C ASP A 350 8.24 -15.34 -10.99
N PRO A 351 7.44 -15.72 -9.97
CA PRO A 351 7.90 -15.84 -8.58
C PRO A 351 9.20 -16.65 -8.46
N GLY A 352 10.20 -16.09 -7.81
CA GLY A 352 11.52 -16.71 -7.66
C GLY A 352 12.48 -16.52 -8.85
N GLN A 353 12.06 -15.84 -9.92
CA GLN A 353 12.96 -15.31 -10.95
C GLN A 353 13.34 -13.86 -10.62
N ALA A 354 14.60 -13.50 -10.83
CA ALA A 354 15.08 -12.13 -10.68
C ALA A 354 16.11 -11.77 -11.74
N VAL A 355 16.14 -10.50 -12.17
CA VAL A 355 17.32 -9.91 -12.80
C VAL A 355 18.38 -9.73 -11.72
N TRP A 356 19.54 -10.36 -11.88
CA TRP A 356 20.68 -10.22 -11.01
C TRP A 356 21.73 -9.30 -11.65
N LYS A 357 22.15 -8.27 -10.92
CA LYS A 357 23.33 -7.45 -11.22
C LYS A 357 24.42 -7.73 -10.19
N VAL A 358 25.67 -7.92 -10.63
CA VAL A 358 26.83 -8.16 -9.76
C VAL A 358 28.03 -7.34 -10.23
N GLY A 359 28.51 -6.43 -9.39
CA GLY A 359 29.60 -5.52 -9.78
C GLY A 359 29.14 -4.55 -10.88
N PRO A 360 30.05 -4.03 -11.73
CA PRO A 360 29.68 -3.09 -12.78
C PRO A 360 28.93 -3.74 -13.95
N ASP A 361 29.45 -4.83 -14.52
CA ASP A 361 29.10 -5.27 -15.88
C ASP A 361 28.23 -6.54 -15.96
N TYR A 362 28.16 -7.35 -14.90
CA TYR A 362 27.41 -8.61 -14.96
C TYR A 362 25.91 -8.36 -14.73
N VAL A 363 25.10 -8.72 -15.72
CA VAL A 363 23.63 -8.82 -15.60
C VAL A 363 23.14 -10.13 -16.20
N ASP A 364 22.31 -10.87 -15.47
CA ASP A 364 21.71 -12.16 -15.87
C ASP A 364 20.26 -12.25 -15.33
N ILE A 365 19.45 -13.19 -15.81
CA ILE A 365 18.17 -13.55 -15.20
C ILE A 365 18.35 -14.90 -14.53
N VAL A 366 18.20 -14.97 -13.21
CA VAL A 366 18.41 -16.19 -12.44
C VAL A 366 17.10 -16.61 -11.79
N GLN A 367 16.73 -17.88 -11.94
CA GLN A 367 15.71 -18.53 -11.13
C GLN A 367 16.36 -19.08 -9.85
N THR A 368 15.97 -18.57 -8.69
CA THR A 368 16.38 -19.10 -7.38
C THR A 368 15.92 -20.54 -7.25
N VAL A 369 16.82 -21.45 -6.86
CA VAL A 369 16.51 -22.88 -6.67
C VAL A 369 16.58 -23.21 -5.19
N ILE A 370 15.45 -23.64 -4.64
CA ILE A 370 15.26 -24.00 -3.23
C ILE A 370 15.00 -25.51 -3.07
N SER A 371 15.46 -26.08 -1.97
CA SER A 371 15.04 -27.41 -1.50
C SER A 371 13.65 -27.35 -0.86
N GLU A 372 13.01 -28.50 -0.64
CA GLU A 372 11.74 -28.54 0.10
C GLU A 372 11.85 -28.02 1.54
N GLU A 373 13.01 -28.18 2.18
CA GLU A 373 13.23 -27.70 3.55
C GLU A 373 13.28 -26.18 3.57
N GLU A 374 14.03 -25.57 2.65
CA GLU A 374 14.04 -24.13 2.46
C GLU A 374 12.65 -23.62 2.09
N ALA A 375 11.94 -24.27 1.17
CA ALA A 375 10.56 -23.90 0.82
C ALA A 375 9.61 -23.90 2.02
N ARG A 376 9.78 -24.81 3.00
CA ARG A 376 9.02 -24.82 4.27
C ARG A 376 9.47 -23.73 5.25
N LEU A 377 10.77 -23.42 5.31
CA LEU A 377 11.34 -22.41 6.22
C LEU A 377 11.16 -20.97 5.72
N THR A 378 10.92 -20.78 4.42
CA THR A 378 10.78 -19.46 3.78
C THR A 378 9.38 -19.23 3.19
N ASP A 379 8.36 -19.90 3.71
CA ASP A 379 6.97 -19.76 3.26
C ASP A 379 6.30 -18.51 3.86
N THR A 380 6.21 -17.45 3.04
CA THR A 380 5.61 -16.15 3.39
C THR A 380 4.22 -15.97 2.77
N SER A 381 3.52 -17.06 2.46
CA SER A 381 2.19 -17.04 1.86
C SER A 381 1.29 -18.11 2.47
N SER A 382 1.61 -18.54 3.70
CA SER A 382 0.99 -19.68 4.35
C SER A 382 -0.51 -19.43 4.57
N ARG A 383 -0.88 -18.22 5.00
CA ARG A 383 -2.28 -17.80 5.20
C ARG A 383 -3.08 -17.86 3.90
N ARG A 384 -2.55 -17.31 2.81
CA ARG A 384 -3.23 -17.33 1.50
C ARG A 384 -3.42 -18.75 1.00
N ARG A 385 -2.40 -19.62 1.10
CA ARG A 385 -2.54 -21.02 0.69
C ARG A 385 -3.51 -21.82 1.57
N LYS A 386 -3.49 -21.64 2.90
CA LYS A 386 -4.49 -22.21 3.83
C LYS A 386 -5.92 -21.78 3.46
N ALA A 387 -6.13 -20.49 3.15
CA ALA A 387 -7.44 -19.99 2.74
C ALA A 387 -7.90 -20.57 1.39
N GLN A 388 -7.01 -20.64 0.39
CA GLN A 388 -7.31 -21.28 -0.90
C GLN A 388 -7.59 -22.78 -0.76
N GLN A 389 -6.87 -23.48 0.12
CA GLN A 389 -7.10 -24.90 0.42
C GLN A 389 -8.43 -25.13 1.17
N ALA A 390 -8.78 -24.28 2.13
CA ALA A 390 -10.08 -24.33 2.80
C ALA A 390 -11.23 -24.08 1.81
N LEU A 391 -11.07 -23.14 0.88
CA LEU A 391 -12.04 -22.90 -0.18
C LEU A 391 -12.18 -24.10 -1.14
N ALA A 392 -11.05 -24.70 -1.54
CA ALA A 392 -11.04 -25.88 -2.40
C ALA A 392 -11.71 -27.08 -1.72
N VAL A 393 -11.39 -27.35 -0.44
CA VAL A 393 -12.03 -28.43 0.34
C VAL A 393 -13.53 -28.17 0.54
N ALA A 394 -13.97 -26.92 0.70
CA ALA A 394 -15.40 -26.60 0.74
C ALA A 394 -16.10 -26.89 -0.60
N VAL A 395 -15.47 -26.56 -1.74
CA VAL A 395 -16.00 -26.87 -3.09
C VAL A 395 -16.02 -28.39 -3.35
N GLU A 396 -14.98 -29.12 -2.95
CA GLU A 396 -14.94 -30.58 -3.01
C GLU A 396 -16.01 -31.22 -2.11
N GLN A 397 -16.28 -30.66 -0.93
CA GLN A 397 -17.33 -31.15 -0.03
C GLN A 397 -18.75 -30.86 -0.54
N HIS A 398 -19.00 -29.69 -1.15
CA HIS A 398 -20.29 -29.40 -1.79
C HIS A 398 -20.55 -30.32 -2.99
N THR A 399 -19.59 -30.41 -3.93
CA THR A 399 -19.73 -31.28 -5.11
C THR A 399 -19.82 -32.77 -4.77
N ALA A 400 -19.11 -33.24 -3.72
CA ALA A 400 -19.27 -34.59 -3.20
C ALA A 400 -20.61 -34.85 -2.47
N THR A 401 -21.30 -33.79 -2.03
CA THR A 401 -22.65 -33.90 -1.44
C THR A 401 -23.72 -33.95 -2.53
N GLU A 402 -23.61 -33.13 -3.58
CA GLU A 402 -24.49 -33.19 -4.77
C GLU A 402 -24.37 -34.55 -5.48
N ALA A 403 -23.15 -35.05 -5.68
CA ALA A 403 -22.89 -36.35 -6.30
C ALA A 403 -23.31 -37.57 -5.46
N ALA A 404 -23.81 -37.36 -4.24
CA ALA A 404 -24.28 -38.41 -3.33
C ALA A 404 -25.82 -38.48 -3.21
N ALA A 405 -26.56 -37.62 -3.91
CA ALA A 405 -28.02 -37.73 -4.00
C ALA A 405 -28.42 -39.01 -4.77
N PRO A 406 -29.28 -39.88 -4.21
CA PRO A 406 -29.70 -41.10 -4.90
C PRO A 406 -30.69 -40.75 -6.01
N ALA A 407 -30.42 -41.24 -7.23
CA ALA A 407 -31.40 -41.20 -8.31
C ALA A 407 -32.62 -42.06 -7.94
N VAL A 408 -33.82 -41.51 -8.16
CA VAL A 408 -35.11 -42.19 -8.00
C VAL A 408 -35.85 -42.07 -9.34
N ASP A 409 -36.44 -43.17 -9.80
CA ASP A 409 -37.17 -43.26 -11.08
C ASP A 409 -38.50 -42.48 -11.07
N SER A 410 -39.07 -42.31 -12.25
CA SER A 410 -40.27 -41.53 -12.58
C SER A 410 -41.59 -42.12 -12.04
N ASP A 411 -42.60 -41.27 -11.79
CA ASP A 411 -43.73 -41.03 -12.72
C ASP A 411 -44.95 -40.32 -12.08
N GLU A 412 -45.88 -39.88 -12.95
CA GLU A 412 -47.30 -39.49 -12.73
C GLU A 412 -47.69 -38.12 -12.09
N ASP A 413 -47.96 -37.18 -13.02
CA ASP A 413 -49.25 -36.47 -13.22
C ASP A 413 -49.56 -35.06 -12.65
N GLN A 414 -50.32 -34.32 -13.49
CA GLN A 414 -50.83 -32.96 -13.32
C GLN A 414 -52.38 -32.92 -13.36
N GLU A 415 -52.93 -31.69 -13.29
CA GLU A 415 -54.31 -31.28 -13.60
C GLU A 415 -55.43 -31.64 -12.61
N LEU A 416 -55.88 -30.63 -11.87
CA LEU A 416 -57.13 -29.94 -12.22
C LEU A 416 -57.22 -28.55 -11.57
N ALA A 417 -57.85 -27.61 -12.27
CA ALA A 417 -58.04 -26.23 -11.84
C ALA A 417 -59.54 -25.85 -11.81
N GLU A 418 -59.83 -24.68 -11.25
CA GLU A 418 -61.13 -23.99 -11.18
C GLU A 418 -62.26 -24.67 -10.37
N ASP A 419 -62.62 -24.10 -9.21
CA ASP A 419 -63.94 -23.44 -9.11
C ASP A 419 -64.07 -22.37 -7.99
N LEU A 420 -64.83 -21.32 -8.30
CA LEU A 420 -65.56 -20.34 -7.48
C LEU A 420 -65.15 -19.92 -6.03
N LEU A 421 -64.49 -18.75 -5.96
CA LEU A 421 -64.77 -17.57 -5.10
C LEU A 421 -65.91 -17.64 -4.03
N THR A 422 -65.60 -17.29 -2.75
CA THR A 422 -66.44 -16.37 -1.94
C THR A 422 -65.67 -15.71 -0.76
N LYS A 423 -66.23 -14.64 -0.17
CA LYS A 423 -65.52 -13.64 0.68
C LYS A 423 -65.59 -13.90 2.20
N SER A 424 -64.53 -13.52 2.95
CA SER A 424 -64.61 -12.64 4.15
C SER A 424 -63.23 -12.08 4.57
N GLU A 425 -63.20 -11.03 5.41
CA GLU A 425 -62.04 -10.27 5.90
C GLU A 425 -62.00 -10.30 7.48
N PRO A 426 -61.02 -9.70 8.20
CA PRO A 426 -59.55 -9.84 8.10
C PRO A 426 -58.80 -9.93 9.47
N SER A 427 -57.55 -10.43 9.45
CA SER A 427 -56.46 -10.17 10.46
C SER A 427 -56.62 -10.67 11.92
N PRO A 428 -55.53 -10.73 12.74
CA PRO A 428 -54.14 -10.35 12.47
C PRO A 428 -53.08 -11.46 12.63
N CYS A 429 -51.93 -11.21 12.00
CA CYS A 429 -50.55 -11.70 12.25
C CYS A 429 -50.29 -12.87 13.21
N ASP A 430 -49.71 -13.94 12.66
CA ASP A 430 -48.45 -14.54 13.19
C ASP A 430 -47.66 -15.18 12.02
N GLU A 431 -46.35 -15.33 12.14
CA GLU A 431 -45.48 -15.86 11.07
C GLU A 431 -45.33 -17.39 11.14
N GLY A 432 -45.48 -18.11 10.02
CA GLY A 432 -45.61 -19.58 10.05
C GLY A 432 -45.49 -20.32 8.71
N GLU A 433 -44.30 -20.24 8.09
CA GLU A 433 -43.59 -21.38 7.45
C GLU A 433 -44.44 -22.56 6.95
N TRP A 434 -44.87 -22.55 5.67
CA TRP A 434 -45.26 -23.76 4.93
C TRP A 434 -44.68 -23.77 3.51
N ASP A 435 -44.27 -24.95 3.09
CA ASP A 435 -43.30 -25.25 2.03
C ASP A 435 -43.94 -25.46 0.64
N TRP A 436 -43.28 -24.99 -0.42
CA TRP A 436 -43.57 -25.29 -1.83
C TRP A 436 -42.35 -24.95 -2.71
N GLU A 437 -41.70 -25.97 -3.29
CA GLU A 437 -40.74 -25.77 -4.39
C GLU A 437 -41.46 -25.40 -5.70
N MET A 438 -40.80 -24.60 -6.54
CA MET A 438 -41.33 -24.10 -7.82
C MET A 438 -40.55 -24.70 -9.02
N PRO A 439 -41.19 -24.97 -10.18
CA PRO A 439 -40.54 -25.73 -11.26
C PRO A 439 -39.32 -25.02 -11.90
N PRO A 440 -38.36 -25.75 -12.49
CA PRO A 440 -37.03 -25.21 -12.81
C PRO A 440 -36.95 -24.15 -13.91
N ASN A 441 -38.00 -24.00 -14.72
CA ASN A 441 -37.95 -23.22 -15.98
C ASN A 441 -38.66 -21.86 -15.88
N VAL A 442 -38.58 -21.18 -14.73
CA VAL A 442 -39.01 -19.78 -14.63
C VAL A 442 -37.91 -18.88 -15.21
N ILE A 443 -38.11 -18.47 -16.46
CA ILE A 443 -37.39 -17.32 -17.04
C ILE A 443 -37.60 -16.12 -16.12
N ASP A 444 -36.51 -15.52 -15.65
CA ASP A 444 -36.58 -14.29 -14.86
C ASP A 444 -37.25 -13.18 -15.68
N SER A 445 -38.43 -12.75 -15.23
CA SER A 445 -39.24 -11.72 -15.87
C SER A 445 -38.56 -10.35 -15.87
N ARG A 446 -37.58 -10.11 -14.98
CA ARG A 446 -36.74 -8.91 -15.01
C ARG A 446 -35.90 -8.85 -16.31
N HIS A 447 -35.34 -9.97 -16.77
CA HIS A 447 -34.58 -10.01 -18.03
C HIS A 447 -35.49 -9.68 -19.23
N LEU A 448 -36.69 -10.28 -19.26
CA LEU A 448 -37.68 -10.04 -20.31
C LEU A 448 -38.11 -8.57 -20.35
N ALA A 449 -38.38 -7.96 -19.19
CA ALA A 449 -38.76 -6.56 -19.09
C ALA A 449 -37.68 -5.60 -19.65
N ALA A 450 -36.40 -5.88 -19.37
CA ALA A 450 -35.29 -5.09 -19.94
C ALA A 450 -35.20 -5.22 -21.48
N ILE A 451 -35.39 -6.44 -22.02
CA ILE A 451 -35.37 -6.69 -23.47
C ILE A 451 -36.61 -6.09 -24.16
N GLU A 452 -37.78 -6.14 -23.53
CA GLU A 452 -39.01 -5.56 -24.07
C GLU A 452 -38.94 -4.02 -24.08
N ALA A 453 -38.45 -3.39 -23.01
CA ALA A 453 -38.15 -1.96 -23.00
C ALA A 453 -37.16 -1.55 -24.11
N ALA A 454 -36.17 -2.39 -24.43
CA ALA A 454 -35.24 -2.16 -25.54
C ALA A 454 -35.94 -2.27 -26.92
N ARG A 455 -36.80 -3.29 -27.11
CA ARG A 455 -37.62 -3.47 -28.33
C ARG A 455 -38.61 -2.32 -28.55
N GLU A 456 -39.15 -1.75 -27.48
CA GLU A 456 -40.00 -0.55 -27.50
C GLU A 456 -39.19 0.77 -27.62
N GLY A 457 -37.87 0.70 -27.78
CA GLY A 457 -36.98 1.84 -28.00
C GLY A 457 -36.62 2.65 -26.75
N ARG A 458 -37.01 2.19 -25.54
CA ARG A 458 -36.71 2.86 -24.26
C ARG A 458 -35.34 2.43 -23.71
N CYS A 459 -34.31 2.68 -24.51
CA CYS A 459 -32.95 2.18 -24.28
C CYS A 459 -32.27 2.59 -22.97
N GLY A 460 -32.64 3.74 -22.37
CA GLY A 460 -32.18 4.11 -21.03
C GLY A 460 -32.77 3.20 -19.95
N GLU A 461 -34.11 3.11 -19.92
CA GLU A 461 -34.88 2.25 -19.02
C GLU A 461 -34.46 0.78 -19.14
N ALA A 462 -34.24 0.28 -20.36
CA ALA A 462 -33.73 -1.06 -20.60
C ALA A 462 -32.34 -1.32 -20.00
N ALA A 463 -31.43 -0.34 -20.09
CA ALA A 463 -30.09 -0.44 -19.53
C ALA A 463 -30.10 -0.32 -18.00
N ASP A 464 -30.94 0.54 -17.44
CA ASP A 464 -31.11 0.72 -16.00
C ASP A 464 -31.75 -0.52 -15.35
N LEU A 465 -32.79 -1.09 -15.96
CA LEU A 465 -33.40 -2.36 -15.52
C LEU A 465 -32.38 -3.51 -15.54
N ALA A 466 -31.58 -3.61 -16.60
CA ALA A 466 -30.58 -4.67 -16.72
C ALA A 466 -29.41 -4.50 -15.74
N ALA A 467 -29.00 -3.27 -15.43
CA ALA A 467 -27.99 -3.00 -14.41
C ALA A 467 -28.52 -3.17 -12.97
N LEU A 468 -29.83 -2.98 -12.75
CA LEU A 468 -30.48 -3.24 -11.47
C LEU A 468 -30.49 -4.75 -11.17
N GLY A 469 -31.01 -5.56 -12.09
CA GLY A 469 -31.07 -7.02 -11.94
C GLY A 469 -29.69 -7.67 -11.81
N GLU A 470 -28.72 -7.23 -12.63
CA GLU A 470 -27.31 -7.64 -12.50
C GLU A 470 -26.78 -7.38 -11.08
N ARG A 471 -27.08 -6.21 -10.51
CA ARG A 471 -26.63 -5.84 -9.16
C ARG A 471 -27.35 -6.64 -8.06
N GLU A 472 -28.65 -6.90 -8.21
CA GLU A 472 -29.43 -7.73 -7.30
C GLU A 472 -28.84 -9.16 -7.25
N ASP A 473 -28.58 -9.76 -8.40
CA ASP A 473 -28.15 -11.16 -8.49
C ASP A 473 -26.66 -11.33 -8.14
N ILE A 474 -25.82 -10.34 -8.44
CA ILE A 474 -24.45 -10.26 -7.89
C ILE A 474 -24.49 -10.16 -6.35
N THR A 475 -25.51 -9.53 -5.76
CA THR A 475 -25.65 -9.40 -4.30
C THR A 475 -26.18 -10.70 -3.67
N ALA A 476 -27.08 -11.41 -4.34
CA ALA A 476 -27.68 -12.66 -3.85
C ALA A 476 -26.82 -13.91 -4.10
N HIS A 477 -26.17 -14.01 -5.27
CA HIS A 477 -25.48 -15.22 -5.75
C HIS A 477 -23.99 -15.03 -6.03
N GLY A 478 -23.51 -13.78 -6.09
CA GLY A 478 -22.09 -13.42 -6.26
C GLY A 478 -21.65 -13.20 -7.71
N ILE A 479 -20.54 -12.48 -7.89
CA ILE A 479 -20.10 -11.91 -9.19
C ILE A 479 -19.75 -12.92 -10.30
N ASN A 480 -19.67 -14.22 -9.99
CA ASN A 480 -19.38 -15.29 -10.96
C ASN A 480 -20.50 -16.35 -11.03
N SER A 481 -21.69 -16.04 -10.52
CA SER A 481 -22.84 -16.95 -10.52
C SER A 481 -23.42 -17.14 -11.93
N ALA A 482 -24.32 -18.11 -12.15
CA ALA A 482 -24.93 -18.29 -13.47
C ALA A 482 -25.91 -17.13 -13.80
N GLU A 483 -26.54 -16.60 -12.76
CA GLU A 483 -27.54 -15.53 -12.77
C GLU A 483 -26.86 -14.20 -13.12
N ALA A 484 -25.76 -13.86 -12.42
CA ALA A 484 -24.92 -12.71 -12.76
C ALA A 484 -24.38 -12.76 -14.21
N LEU A 485 -24.03 -13.96 -14.72
CA LEU A 485 -23.59 -14.14 -16.10
C LEU A 485 -24.73 -14.01 -17.12
N SER A 486 -25.95 -14.47 -16.78
CA SER A 486 -27.13 -14.28 -17.63
C SER A 486 -27.47 -12.81 -17.84
N TRP A 487 -27.23 -11.95 -16.84
CA TRP A 487 -27.38 -10.49 -16.99
C TRP A 487 -26.39 -9.86 -17.98
N LEU A 488 -25.15 -10.36 -18.08
CA LEU A 488 -24.20 -9.90 -19.10
C LEU A 488 -24.69 -10.25 -20.52
N SER A 489 -25.34 -11.41 -20.68
CA SER A 489 -26.00 -11.83 -21.92
C SER A 489 -27.19 -10.92 -22.25
N THR A 490 -28.10 -10.71 -21.29
CA THR A 490 -29.23 -9.76 -21.40
C THR A 490 -28.76 -8.34 -21.76
N ARG A 491 -27.69 -7.84 -21.13
CA ARG A 491 -27.11 -6.51 -21.43
C ARG A 491 -26.49 -6.43 -22.82
N ALA A 492 -25.92 -7.51 -23.36
CA ALA A 492 -25.44 -7.55 -24.73
C ALA A 492 -26.61 -7.44 -25.73
N THR A 493 -27.69 -8.18 -25.49
CA THR A 493 -28.91 -8.14 -26.31
C THR A 493 -29.61 -6.78 -26.25
N VAL A 494 -29.68 -6.14 -25.07
CA VAL A 494 -30.17 -4.76 -24.92
C VAL A 494 -29.29 -3.77 -25.70
N ALA A 495 -27.96 -3.87 -25.59
CA ALA A 495 -27.04 -3.00 -26.33
C ALA A 495 -27.18 -3.16 -27.86
N GLU A 496 -27.39 -4.38 -28.35
CA GLU A 496 -27.61 -4.67 -29.77
C GLU A 496 -28.95 -4.12 -30.29
N LEU A 497 -30.06 -4.34 -29.57
CA LEU A 497 -31.37 -3.77 -29.89
C LEU A 497 -31.35 -2.24 -29.89
N CYS A 498 -30.52 -1.64 -29.03
CA CYS A 498 -30.30 -0.19 -28.95
C CYS A 498 -29.20 0.34 -29.89
N GLY A 499 -28.69 -0.49 -30.80
CA GLY A 499 -27.74 -0.10 -31.86
C GLY A 499 -26.30 0.12 -31.42
N ASN A 500 -25.93 -0.19 -30.18
CA ASN A 500 -24.56 -0.08 -29.68
C ASN A 500 -23.79 -1.41 -29.86
N LEU A 501 -23.48 -1.73 -31.11
CA LEU A 501 -22.84 -2.99 -31.50
C LEU A 501 -21.47 -3.21 -30.85
N ASP A 502 -20.66 -2.16 -30.69
CA ASP A 502 -19.34 -2.26 -30.04
C ASP A 502 -19.46 -2.70 -28.57
N GLN A 503 -20.48 -2.22 -27.85
CA GLN A 503 -20.76 -2.63 -26.47
C GLN A 503 -21.28 -4.07 -26.41
N ALA A 504 -22.18 -4.46 -27.33
CA ALA A 504 -22.69 -5.83 -27.40
C ALA A 504 -21.55 -6.85 -27.67
N VAL A 505 -20.62 -6.53 -28.57
CA VAL A 505 -19.43 -7.37 -28.86
C VAL A 505 -18.50 -7.48 -27.64
N GLN A 506 -18.26 -6.39 -26.89
CA GLN A 506 -17.44 -6.42 -25.68
C GLN A 506 -18.07 -7.28 -24.57
N LEU A 507 -19.39 -7.20 -24.40
CA LEU A 507 -20.13 -8.00 -23.40
C LEU A 507 -20.12 -9.49 -23.76
N ARG A 508 -20.47 -9.87 -25.01
CA ARG A 508 -20.37 -11.28 -25.47
C ARG A 508 -18.94 -11.83 -25.38
N ALA A 509 -17.93 -11.02 -25.72
CA ALA A 509 -16.52 -11.41 -25.56
C ALA A 509 -16.07 -11.56 -24.09
N THR A 510 -16.80 -10.98 -23.14
CA THR A 510 -16.58 -11.16 -21.70
C THR A 510 -17.21 -12.45 -21.21
N VAL A 511 -18.48 -12.72 -21.58
CA VAL A 511 -19.16 -14.00 -21.29
C VAL A 511 -18.38 -15.19 -21.85
N ALA A 512 -17.95 -15.12 -23.12
CA ALA A 512 -17.16 -16.18 -23.76
C ALA A 512 -15.80 -16.44 -23.07
N ARG A 513 -15.20 -15.43 -22.42
CA ARG A 513 -13.98 -15.59 -21.61
C ARG A 513 -14.23 -16.23 -20.24
N MET A 514 -15.47 -16.22 -19.75
CA MET A 514 -15.89 -16.80 -18.48
C MET A 514 -16.34 -18.27 -18.60
N GLY A 515 -16.40 -18.81 -19.83
CA GLY A 515 -16.42 -20.25 -20.07
C GLY A 515 -17.77 -20.96 -19.84
N LYS A 516 -18.88 -20.22 -19.86
CA LYS A 516 -20.25 -20.77 -19.92
C LYS A 516 -20.99 -20.12 -21.09
N ASP A 517 -21.59 -20.94 -21.96
CA ASP A 517 -22.59 -20.46 -22.90
C ASP A 517 -23.92 -20.27 -22.14
N VAL A 518 -24.37 -19.03 -22.02
CA VAL A 518 -25.58 -18.63 -21.26
C VAL A 518 -26.47 -17.73 -22.12
N GLU A 519 -26.96 -18.28 -23.23
CA GLU A 519 -28.06 -17.72 -24.01
C GLU A 519 -29.36 -18.35 -23.50
N TRP A 520 -30.00 -17.75 -22.48
CA TRP A 520 -31.15 -18.33 -21.78
C TRP A 520 -32.44 -18.42 -22.62
N PHE A 521 -32.39 -17.98 -23.88
CA PHE A 521 -33.53 -17.78 -24.77
C PHE A 521 -33.69 -18.85 -25.88
N GLU A 522 -32.71 -19.72 -26.12
CA GLU A 522 -32.73 -20.63 -27.29
C GLU A 522 -33.49 -21.97 -27.06
N GLN A 523 -34.02 -22.23 -25.87
CA GLN A 523 -34.84 -23.43 -25.61
C GLN A 523 -36.34 -23.14 -25.77
N THR A 524 -36.84 -23.36 -26.99
CA THR A 524 -38.28 -23.50 -27.29
C THR A 524 -38.54 -24.88 -27.90
N ASP A 525 -39.04 -25.83 -27.08
CA ASP A 525 -39.29 -27.21 -27.51
C ASP A 525 -40.57 -27.39 -28.34
N ASP A 526 -40.54 -28.42 -29.20
CA ASP A 526 -41.48 -28.57 -30.32
C ASP A 526 -42.64 -29.56 -30.03
N SER A 527 -43.68 -29.04 -29.35
CA SER A 527 -45.09 -29.47 -29.48
C SER A 527 -45.62 -30.80 -28.87
N THR A 528 -46.95 -30.80 -28.66
CA THR A 528 -47.90 -31.93 -28.46
C THR A 528 -48.12 -32.58 -27.07
N SER A 529 -49.41 -32.84 -26.80
CA SER A 529 -50.05 -33.42 -25.58
C SER A 529 -50.74 -34.78 -25.97
N PRO A 530 -51.72 -35.41 -25.24
CA PRO A 530 -52.26 -35.23 -23.87
C PRO A 530 -52.67 -36.51 -23.04
N GLN A 531 -52.87 -36.36 -21.70
CA GLN A 531 -53.87 -37.02 -20.78
C GLN A 531 -53.90 -38.57 -20.52
N TRP A 532 -54.27 -39.02 -19.27
CA TRP A 532 -55.60 -39.61 -18.87
C TRP A 532 -55.64 -40.47 -17.53
N HIS A 533 -56.10 -39.86 -16.41
CA HIS A 533 -57.11 -40.37 -15.42
C HIS A 533 -56.89 -41.50 -14.33
N ARG A 534 -56.90 -41.07 -13.03
CA ARG A 534 -57.94 -41.33 -11.96
C ARG A 534 -57.98 -42.63 -11.07
N GLY A 535 -57.40 -42.55 -9.84
CA GLY A 535 -57.95 -42.99 -8.49
C GLY A 535 -58.22 -44.48 -8.15
N PRO A 536 -58.71 -44.89 -6.93
CA PRO A 536 -59.11 -44.13 -5.73
C PRO A 536 -58.61 -44.70 -4.33
N GLN A 537 -59.23 -44.28 -3.21
CA GLN A 537 -58.84 -44.46 -1.77
C GLN A 537 -59.16 -45.84 -1.10
N SER A 538 -58.61 -46.13 0.12
CA SER A 538 -59.39 -46.19 1.40
C SER A 538 -58.66 -46.64 2.72
N ALA A 539 -58.86 -45.87 3.80
CA ALA A 539 -59.03 -46.21 5.25
C ALA A 539 -58.00 -47.01 6.14
N ALA A 540 -58.04 -46.72 7.46
CA ALA A 540 -57.24 -47.29 8.58
C ALA A 540 -58.09 -48.16 9.57
N PRO A 541 -57.51 -48.77 10.65
CA PRO A 541 -57.50 -48.09 11.98
C PRO A 541 -56.37 -48.47 12.99
N GLU A 542 -56.35 -47.77 14.14
CA GLU A 542 -55.54 -47.97 15.38
C GLU A 542 -56.33 -48.67 16.53
N PRO A 543 -55.88 -48.75 17.82
CA PRO A 543 -54.57 -49.05 18.45
C PRO A 543 -54.66 -50.25 19.45
N PRO A 544 -53.69 -50.48 20.37
CA PRO A 544 -53.90 -50.07 21.77
C PRO A 544 -52.64 -49.60 22.56
N ILE A 545 -52.85 -49.24 23.84
CA ILE A 545 -51.95 -48.60 24.84
C ILE A 545 -51.76 -49.62 26.02
N ASP A 546 -50.73 -49.69 26.89
CA ASP A 546 -49.81 -48.73 27.57
C ASP A 546 -48.40 -49.41 27.83
N ASP A 547 -47.40 -49.04 28.66
CA ASP A 547 -47.15 -48.06 29.75
C ASP A 547 -45.61 -47.75 29.86
N THR A 548 -45.23 -46.75 30.67
CA THR A 548 -43.92 -46.36 31.22
C THR A 548 -42.92 -45.56 30.33
N PRO A 549 -42.26 -44.49 30.88
CA PRO A 549 -41.45 -43.56 30.09
C PRO A 549 -39.92 -43.76 30.18
N SER A 550 -39.21 -43.33 29.13
CA SER A 550 -37.74 -43.14 29.14
C SER A 550 -37.33 -41.75 28.66
N GLU A 551 -36.19 -41.26 29.13
CA GLU A 551 -35.80 -39.84 29.04
C GLU A 551 -35.32 -39.43 27.62
N LYS A 552 -35.80 -38.27 27.13
CA LYS A 552 -35.31 -37.65 25.89
C LYS A 552 -34.38 -36.46 26.18
N SER A 553 -33.10 -36.61 25.87
CA SER A 553 -32.11 -35.53 25.96
C SER A 553 -32.29 -34.48 24.86
N ARG A 554 -32.32 -33.19 25.24
CA ARG A 554 -32.46 -32.06 24.30
C ARG A 554 -31.14 -31.75 23.61
N ARG A 555 -31.05 -31.92 22.29
CA ARG A 555 -29.99 -31.30 21.46
C ARG A 555 -30.25 -29.79 21.33
N ARG A 556 -29.21 -28.97 21.44
CA ARG A 556 -29.25 -27.50 21.28
C ARG A 556 -28.72 -27.10 19.91
N THR A 557 -29.51 -26.40 19.11
CA THR A 557 -29.15 -25.84 17.79
C THR A 557 -28.45 -24.46 17.87
N TRP A 558 -28.15 -23.99 19.08
CA TRP A 558 -27.72 -22.61 19.34
C TRP A 558 -26.36 -22.11 18.80
N PRO A 559 -25.32 -22.93 18.47
CA PRO A 559 -24.04 -22.37 18.07
C PRO A 559 -24.01 -21.87 16.61
N TYR A 560 -24.84 -22.41 15.72
CA TYR A 560 -24.78 -22.08 14.28
C TYR A 560 -25.35 -20.69 13.98
N VAL A 561 -26.49 -20.32 14.57
CA VAL A 561 -27.10 -19.00 14.39
C VAL A 561 -26.17 -17.88 14.89
N ALA A 562 -25.48 -18.11 16.01
CA ALA A 562 -24.50 -17.17 16.54
C ALA A 562 -23.28 -16.98 15.61
N ALA A 563 -22.81 -18.06 14.96
CA ALA A 563 -21.70 -17.97 14.00
C ALA A 563 -22.09 -17.21 12.72
N ILE A 564 -23.30 -17.44 12.20
CA ILE A 564 -23.82 -16.73 11.00
C ILE A 564 -24.00 -15.23 11.31
N ALA A 565 -24.60 -14.89 12.47
CA ALA A 565 -24.75 -13.50 12.89
C ALA A 565 -23.39 -12.80 13.09
N ALA A 566 -22.39 -13.49 13.64
CA ALA A 566 -21.04 -12.96 13.80
C ALA A 566 -20.33 -12.72 12.45
N LEU A 567 -20.51 -13.62 11.48
CA LEU A 567 -19.95 -13.46 10.13
C LEU A 567 -20.62 -12.32 9.35
N ALA A 568 -21.95 -12.16 9.47
CA ALA A 568 -22.68 -11.04 8.86
C ALA A 568 -22.22 -9.68 9.43
N LEU A 569 -22.06 -9.59 10.76
CA LEU A 569 -21.53 -8.39 11.42
C LEU A 569 -20.06 -8.13 11.04
N ALA A 570 -19.22 -9.16 10.97
CA ALA A 570 -17.83 -9.01 10.53
C ALA A 570 -17.74 -8.55 9.06
N GLY A 571 -18.56 -9.10 8.17
CA GLY A 571 -18.64 -8.67 6.76
C GLY A 571 -19.09 -7.22 6.63
N GLY A 572 -20.12 -6.80 7.38
CA GLY A 572 -20.57 -5.41 7.42
C GLY A 572 -19.49 -4.45 7.92
N ILE A 573 -18.79 -4.80 9.00
CA ILE A 573 -17.68 -4.00 9.56
C ILE A 573 -16.51 -3.93 8.57
N VAL A 574 -16.13 -5.02 7.92
CA VAL A 574 -15.05 -5.03 6.92
C VAL A 574 -15.43 -4.21 5.68
N TRP A 575 -16.69 -4.23 5.25
CA TRP A 575 -17.14 -3.42 4.12
C TRP A 575 -17.24 -1.93 4.47
N GLN A 576 -17.74 -1.58 5.65
CA GLN A 576 -17.71 -0.19 6.14
C GLN A 576 -16.27 0.31 6.27
N ASN A 577 -15.37 -0.46 6.89
CA ASN A 577 -13.96 -0.10 6.98
C ASN A 577 -13.31 0.06 5.59
N ALA A 578 -13.63 -0.79 4.61
CA ALA A 578 -13.06 -0.68 3.26
C ALA A 578 -13.54 0.59 2.51
N GLU A 579 -14.80 0.99 2.64
CA GLU A 579 -15.31 2.23 2.05
C GLU A 579 -14.83 3.46 2.84
N ASP A 580 -14.73 3.38 4.17
CA ASP A 580 -14.16 4.43 5.02
C ASP A 580 -12.65 4.61 4.80
N ASP A 581 -11.89 3.54 4.60
CA ASP A 581 -10.46 3.54 4.25
C ASP A 581 -10.24 4.14 2.87
N LYS A 582 -11.06 3.76 1.87
CA LYS A 582 -11.04 4.37 0.54
C LYS A 582 -11.36 5.86 0.61
N GLN A 583 -12.41 6.25 1.33
CA GLN A 583 -12.71 7.67 1.58
C GLN A 583 -11.61 8.36 2.40
N ALA A 584 -10.91 7.66 3.30
CA ALA A 584 -9.78 8.20 4.05
C ALA A 584 -8.56 8.41 3.14
N GLN A 585 -8.30 7.50 2.21
CA GLN A 585 -7.25 7.62 1.21
C GLN A 585 -7.56 8.76 0.24
N GLU A 586 -8.78 8.85 -0.30
CA GLU A 586 -9.21 9.99 -1.14
C GLU A 586 -9.09 11.33 -0.38
N ARG A 587 -9.45 11.38 0.92
CA ARG A 587 -9.23 12.55 1.78
C ARG A 587 -7.75 12.85 2.03
N GLN A 588 -6.90 11.82 2.17
CA GLN A 588 -5.45 11.98 2.34
C GLN A 588 -4.79 12.50 1.05
N GLU A 589 -5.17 11.98 -0.11
CA GLU A 589 -4.69 12.45 -1.42
C GLU A 589 -5.12 13.91 -1.68
N GLN A 590 -6.37 14.27 -1.37
CA GLN A 590 -6.85 15.66 -1.44
C GLN A 590 -6.10 16.58 -0.44
N ALA A 591 -5.86 16.12 0.79
CA ALA A 591 -5.09 16.87 1.79
C ALA A 591 -3.61 17.01 1.42
N ALA A 592 -3.02 15.99 0.79
CA ALA A 592 -1.65 16.01 0.28
C ALA A 592 -1.52 16.94 -0.94
N ALA A 593 -2.52 16.98 -1.82
CA ALA A 593 -2.58 17.91 -2.94
C ALA A 593 -2.74 19.37 -2.47
N TYR A 594 -3.50 19.63 -1.40
CA TYR A 594 -3.79 20.96 -0.88
C TYR A 594 -2.52 21.75 -0.50
N LYS A 595 -2.26 22.86 -1.21
CA LYS A 595 -1.18 23.83 -0.89
C LYS A 595 -1.71 25.19 -0.44
N GLY A 596 -3.03 25.45 -0.54
CA GLY A 596 -3.70 26.66 -0.06
C GLY A 596 -3.31 27.97 -0.74
N VAL A 597 -2.55 27.90 -1.84
CA VAL A 597 -2.11 29.06 -2.64
C VAL A 597 -2.01 28.63 -4.11
N SER A 598 -2.53 29.44 -5.03
CA SER A 598 -2.32 29.30 -6.47
C SER A 598 -2.02 30.67 -7.09
N ALA A 599 -1.16 30.73 -8.10
CA ALA A 599 -0.69 31.99 -8.70
C ALA A 599 -0.29 31.80 -10.16
N THR A 600 -0.62 32.77 -11.01
CA THR A 600 -0.30 32.81 -12.44
C THR A 600 0.04 34.22 -12.89
N ASP A 601 0.92 34.33 -13.88
CA ASP A 601 1.12 35.57 -14.63
C ASP A 601 0.15 35.62 -15.81
N LEU A 602 -0.28 36.83 -16.17
CA LEU A 602 -1.12 37.13 -17.33
C LEU A 602 -0.61 38.38 -18.06
N VAL A 603 -0.97 38.49 -19.34
CA VAL A 603 -0.86 39.74 -20.11
C VAL A 603 -2.25 40.15 -20.56
N ILE A 604 -2.69 41.34 -20.15
CA ILE A 604 -4.02 41.90 -20.45
C ILE A 604 -3.81 43.31 -20.99
N ASP A 605 -4.33 43.59 -22.19
CA ASP A 605 -4.16 44.88 -22.91
C ASP A 605 -2.70 45.39 -23.03
N GLY A 606 -1.75 44.44 -23.09
CA GLY A 606 -0.31 44.69 -23.13
C GLY A 606 0.39 44.78 -21.77
N VAL A 607 -0.36 44.81 -20.66
CA VAL A 607 0.17 44.97 -19.30
C VAL A 607 0.41 43.61 -18.63
N GLN A 608 1.59 43.42 -18.05
CA GLN A 608 1.90 42.26 -17.20
C GLN A 608 1.19 42.34 -15.85
N THR A 609 0.49 41.26 -15.50
CA THR A 609 -0.45 41.18 -14.37
C THR A 609 -0.25 39.87 -13.62
N GLU A 610 0.20 39.92 -12.36
CA GLU A 610 0.29 38.74 -11.49
C GLU A 610 -1.04 38.56 -10.75
N ALA A 611 -1.66 37.38 -10.90
CA ALA A 611 -2.95 37.06 -10.29
C ALA A 611 -2.82 35.84 -9.37
N ARG A 612 -3.29 35.97 -8.12
CA ARG A 612 -3.05 35.00 -7.05
C ARG A 612 -4.30 34.79 -6.18
N ALA A 613 -4.50 33.54 -5.77
CA ALA A 613 -5.45 33.11 -4.77
C ALA A 613 -4.72 32.53 -3.54
N LYS A 614 -5.18 32.86 -2.33
CA LYS A 614 -4.65 32.36 -1.05
C LYS A 614 -5.80 32.03 -0.10
N TRP A 615 -6.01 30.76 0.18
CA TRP A 615 -7.02 30.26 1.10
C TRP A 615 -6.60 30.61 2.54
N SER A 616 -7.55 31.00 3.39
CA SER A 616 -7.29 31.32 4.79
C SER A 616 -7.05 30.06 5.64
N LYS A 617 -6.27 30.18 6.73
CA LYS A 617 -5.95 29.04 7.61
C LYS A 617 -7.17 28.44 8.32
N ASP A 618 -8.23 29.24 8.50
CA ASP A 618 -9.54 28.81 9.00
C ASP A 618 -10.35 28.01 7.95
N GLY A 619 -10.01 28.08 6.66
CA GLY A 619 -10.73 27.40 5.57
C GLY A 619 -12.06 28.06 5.17
N GLN A 620 -12.39 29.25 5.68
CA GLN A 620 -13.67 29.94 5.48
C GLN A 620 -13.61 31.06 4.42
N SER A 621 -12.44 31.37 3.86
CA SER A 621 -12.30 32.42 2.84
C SER A 621 -11.10 32.22 1.92
N VAL A 622 -11.12 32.91 0.78
CA VAL A 622 -9.96 33.07 -0.10
C VAL A 622 -9.68 34.54 -0.31
N ILE A 623 -8.41 34.94 -0.15
CA ILE A 623 -7.91 36.25 -0.55
C ILE A 623 -7.46 36.12 -2.00
N LEU A 624 -8.15 36.83 -2.88
CA LEU A 624 -7.79 37.01 -4.28
C LEU A 624 -7.02 38.33 -4.39
N SER A 625 -5.82 38.30 -4.96
CA SER A 625 -4.96 39.48 -5.10
C SER A 625 -4.43 39.60 -6.53
N VAL A 626 -4.40 40.83 -7.06
CA VAL A 626 -3.75 41.17 -8.32
C VAL A 626 -2.68 42.23 -8.10
N TRP A 627 -1.53 42.03 -8.72
CA TRP A 627 -0.39 42.95 -8.72
C TRP A 627 -0.05 43.35 -10.15
N VAL A 628 0.20 44.64 -10.38
CA VAL A 628 0.58 45.19 -11.69
C VAL A 628 1.77 46.12 -11.54
N ASN A 629 2.75 46.00 -12.44
CA ASN A 629 3.89 46.92 -12.48
C ASN A 629 3.42 48.29 -13.05
N PRO A 630 3.55 49.41 -12.31
CA PRO A 630 3.19 50.74 -12.81
C PRO A 630 4.00 51.18 -14.03
N GLU A 631 5.21 50.64 -14.26
CA GLU A 631 6.02 50.92 -15.45
C GLU A 631 5.34 50.49 -16.76
N GLU A 632 4.42 49.51 -16.71
CA GLU A 632 3.60 49.08 -17.85
C GLU A 632 2.50 50.09 -18.22
N ASN A 633 2.41 51.21 -17.49
CA ASN A 633 1.45 52.30 -17.70
C ASN A 633 -0.03 51.82 -17.83
N PRO A 634 -0.55 51.01 -16.89
CA PRO A 634 -1.98 50.75 -16.80
C PRO A 634 -2.75 52.06 -16.52
N LYS A 635 -3.98 52.14 -17.01
CA LYS A 635 -4.94 53.25 -16.78
C LYS A 635 -6.10 52.86 -15.85
N LEU A 636 -6.41 51.57 -15.81
CA LEU A 636 -7.43 50.97 -14.96
C LEU A 636 -7.00 49.54 -14.63
N VAL A 637 -7.07 49.17 -13.35
CA VAL A 637 -7.01 47.78 -12.90
C VAL A 637 -8.27 47.50 -12.10
N ARG A 638 -8.93 46.36 -12.35
CA ARG A 638 -10.13 45.95 -11.62
C ARG A 638 -10.15 44.43 -11.45
N ILE A 639 -10.60 43.99 -10.28
CA ILE A 639 -10.88 42.59 -9.95
C ILE A 639 -12.33 42.43 -9.52
N ASP A 640 -12.98 41.37 -9.98
CA ASP A 640 -14.35 40.98 -9.64
C ASP A 640 -14.41 39.50 -9.27
N SER A 641 -15.03 39.16 -8.15
CA SER A 641 -15.30 37.78 -7.74
C SER A 641 -16.57 37.69 -6.88
N ALA A 642 -17.57 36.95 -7.37
CA ALA A 642 -18.95 37.01 -6.86
C ALA A 642 -19.40 38.47 -6.69
N ASP A 643 -19.96 38.83 -5.54
CA ASP A 643 -20.42 40.20 -5.23
C ASP A 643 -19.30 41.17 -4.80
N HIS A 644 -18.02 40.74 -4.85
CA HIS A 644 -16.89 41.52 -4.36
C HIS A 644 -16.05 42.08 -5.50
N THR A 645 -15.95 43.41 -5.57
CA THR A 645 -15.15 44.16 -6.55
C THR A 645 -14.10 45.02 -5.84
N ALA A 646 -12.88 45.07 -6.38
CA ALA A 646 -11.93 46.15 -6.11
C ALA A 646 -11.43 46.74 -7.44
N GLN A 647 -11.19 48.05 -7.48
CA GLN A 647 -10.73 48.74 -8.68
C GLN A 647 -9.87 49.95 -8.34
N GLU A 648 -8.88 50.23 -9.17
CA GLU A 648 -7.98 51.37 -9.07
C GLU A 648 -7.83 52.04 -10.45
N LYS A 649 -8.01 53.37 -10.47
CA LYS A 649 -7.71 54.21 -11.63
C LYS A 649 -6.42 54.96 -11.34
N THR A 650 -5.47 54.89 -12.26
CA THR A 650 -4.19 55.59 -12.16
C THR A 650 -4.31 57.00 -12.74
N ALA A 651 -3.68 57.96 -12.06
CA ALA A 651 -3.38 59.26 -12.62
C ALA A 651 -2.04 59.22 -13.39
N PRO A 652 -1.80 60.10 -14.37
CA PRO A 652 -0.46 60.30 -14.90
C PRO A 652 0.47 60.87 -13.81
N LEU A 653 1.61 60.23 -13.60
CA LEU A 653 2.60 60.59 -12.57
C LEU A 653 3.17 62.00 -12.78
N GLU A 654 3.40 62.74 -11.69
CA GLU A 654 4.06 64.05 -11.78
C GLU A 654 5.60 63.94 -11.92
N PRO A 655 6.30 64.92 -12.53
CA PRO A 655 7.74 64.84 -12.78
C PRO A 655 8.58 64.78 -11.49
N GLY A 656 9.04 63.56 -11.14
CA GLY A 656 9.83 63.28 -9.94
C GLY A 656 9.12 62.38 -8.92
N GLU A 657 7.87 62.00 -9.18
CA GLU A 657 7.11 61.06 -8.36
C GLU A 657 7.61 59.61 -8.54
N ILE A 658 7.61 58.82 -7.47
CA ILE A 658 8.06 57.42 -7.49
C ILE A 658 6.85 56.50 -7.77
N PRO A 659 6.86 55.70 -8.85
CA PRO A 659 5.73 54.83 -9.18
C PRO A 659 5.55 53.70 -8.16
N MET A 660 4.38 53.65 -7.53
CA MET A 660 4.03 52.63 -6.54
C MET A 660 3.36 51.40 -7.19
N PRO A 661 3.63 50.17 -6.70
CA PRO A 661 3.02 48.96 -7.24
C PRO A 661 1.52 48.89 -6.93
N ILE A 662 0.70 48.74 -7.98
CA ILE A 662 -0.75 48.56 -7.85
C ILE A 662 -1.01 47.18 -7.27
N ARG A 663 -1.74 47.12 -6.16
CA ARG A 663 -2.14 45.88 -5.47
C ARG A 663 -3.61 45.95 -5.06
N LEU A 664 -4.44 45.23 -5.79
CA LEU A 664 -5.85 45.05 -5.45
C LEU A 664 -6.06 43.72 -4.73
N GLU A 665 -6.86 43.72 -3.65
CA GLU A 665 -7.25 42.50 -2.94
C GLU A 665 -8.75 42.46 -2.68
N VAL A 666 -9.32 41.26 -2.81
CA VAL A 666 -10.72 40.92 -2.54
C VAL A 666 -10.75 39.66 -1.66
N LYS A 667 -11.49 39.70 -0.56
CA LYS A 667 -11.74 38.53 0.29
C LYS A 667 -13.10 37.93 -0.06
N VAL A 668 -13.12 36.68 -0.50
CA VAL A 668 -14.34 35.93 -0.85
C VAL A 668 -14.61 34.87 0.23
N PRO A 669 -15.83 34.75 0.78
CA PRO A 669 -16.19 33.64 1.64
C PRO A 669 -16.36 32.35 0.82
N ILE A 670 -15.93 31.23 1.38
CA ILE A 670 -16.09 29.87 0.80
C ILE A 670 -16.72 28.94 1.83
N LYS A 671 -17.40 27.88 1.36
CA LYS A 671 -18.03 26.86 2.21
C LYS A 671 -17.12 25.66 2.43
N ASP A 672 -16.28 25.35 1.45
CA ASP A 672 -15.27 24.29 1.54
C ASP A 672 -13.88 24.86 1.22
N ARG A 673 -12.86 24.42 1.96
CA ARG A 673 -11.45 24.74 1.68
C ARG A 673 -10.99 24.21 0.32
N TYR A 674 -11.63 23.17 -0.22
CA TYR A 674 -11.34 22.62 -1.55
C TYR A 674 -12.07 23.36 -2.69
N GLU A 675 -12.95 24.32 -2.37
CA GLU A 675 -13.80 25.03 -3.34
C GLU A 675 -12.95 25.84 -4.35
N PRO A 676 -13.14 25.63 -5.68
CA PRO A 676 -12.45 26.40 -6.71
C PRO A 676 -13.04 27.81 -6.82
N VAL A 677 -12.20 28.84 -6.74
CA VAL A 677 -12.65 30.23 -6.77
C VAL A 677 -12.33 30.91 -8.10
N ARG A 678 -13.27 31.73 -8.60
CA ARG A 678 -13.13 32.43 -9.88
C ARG A 678 -12.89 33.93 -9.69
N MET A 679 -11.84 34.45 -10.30
CA MET A 679 -11.55 35.89 -10.37
C MET A 679 -11.62 36.37 -11.81
N SER A 680 -12.42 37.40 -12.08
CA SER A 680 -12.26 38.20 -13.29
C SER A 680 -11.25 39.30 -13.02
N VAL A 681 -10.26 39.45 -13.90
CA VAL A 681 -9.28 40.54 -13.86
C VAL A 681 -9.43 41.36 -15.14
N ALA A 682 -9.67 42.65 -15.00
CA ALA A 682 -9.80 43.59 -16.11
C ALA A 682 -8.71 44.67 -16.03
N VAL A 683 -8.03 44.94 -17.14
CA VAL A 683 -6.94 45.91 -17.22
C VAL A 683 -7.10 46.73 -18.48
N GLY A 684 -7.09 48.07 -18.33
CA GLY A 684 -6.94 49.01 -19.43
C GLY A 684 -5.48 49.44 -19.51
N GLY A 685 -4.81 49.16 -20.62
CA GLY A 685 -3.39 49.44 -20.83
C GLY A 685 -3.11 50.84 -21.38
N PRO A 686 -1.88 51.10 -21.86
CA PRO A 686 -1.46 52.43 -22.32
C PRO A 686 -2.30 53.02 -23.46
N LYS A 687 -2.97 52.17 -24.25
CA LYS A 687 -3.83 52.55 -25.38
C LYS A 687 -5.32 52.57 -25.06
N TRP A 688 -5.73 52.17 -23.86
CA TRP A 688 -7.13 52.19 -23.44
C TRP A 688 -7.65 53.62 -23.28
N GLU A 689 -8.93 53.84 -23.55
CA GLU A 689 -9.60 55.14 -23.42
C GLU A 689 -10.72 55.07 -22.37
N GLU A 690 -10.81 56.10 -21.53
CA GLU A 690 -11.77 56.13 -20.43
C GLU A 690 -13.22 56.17 -20.95
N GLY A 691 -14.03 55.22 -20.48
CA GLY A 691 -15.40 54.98 -20.96
C GLY A 691 -15.51 53.80 -21.93
N SER A 692 -14.41 53.32 -22.50
CA SER A 692 -14.39 52.06 -23.26
C SER A 692 -14.35 50.83 -22.34
N ARG A 693 -14.86 49.68 -22.79
CA ARG A 693 -14.85 48.45 -21.98
C ARG A 693 -13.44 47.85 -21.95
N ALA A 694 -12.78 47.92 -20.80
CA ALA A 694 -11.45 47.34 -20.60
C ALA A 694 -11.43 45.82 -20.91
N PRO A 695 -10.39 45.32 -21.58
CA PRO A 695 -10.15 43.88 -21.73
C PRO A 695 -10.09 43.17 -20.37
N ARG A 696 -10.60 41.94 -20.33
CA ARG A 696 -10.61 41.10 -19.12
C ARG A 696 -10.21 39.66 -19.43
N ARG A 697 -9.79 38.93 -18.40
CA ARG A 697 -9.76 37.46 -18.38
C ARG A 697 -10.42 36.94 -17.11
N THR A 698 -11.00 35.75 -17.20
CA THR A 698 -11.60 35.04 -16.06
C THR A 698 -10.73 33.84 -15.72
N ILE A 699 -10.29 33.73 -14.46
CA ILE A 699 -9.38 32.69 -13.97
C ILE A 699 -10.12 31.84 -12.94
N GLU A 700 -10.08 30.52 -13.06
CA GLU A 700 -10.43 29.58 -11.99
C GLU A 700 -9.15 29.14 -11.27
N PHE A 701 -9.05 29.45 -9.98
CA PHE A 701 -7.96 29.02 -9.11
C PHE A 701 -8.41 27.85 -8.25
N ARG A 702 -7.51 26.88 -8.08
CA ARG A 702 -7.71 25.70 -7.23
C ARG A 702 -6.62 25.64 -6.14
N PRO A 703 -6.91 25.07 -4.95
CA PRO A 703 -5.97 25.09 -3.82
C PRO A 703 -4.80 24.10 -3.95
N ASP A 704 -4.80 23.28 -4.99
CA ASP A 704 -3.76 22.33 -5.42
C ASP A 704 -2.58 23.00 -6.18
N ARG A 705 -2.61 24.33 -6.34
CA ARG A 705 -1.76 25.18 -7.22
C ARG A 705 -2.18 25.24 -8.69
N THR A 706 -3.25 24.60 -9.11
CA THR A 706 -3.76 24.74 -10.48
C THR A 706 -4.41 26.11 -10.68
N ALA A 707 -4.24 26.69 -11.87
CA ALA A 707 -4.96 27.86 -12.35
C ALA A 707 -5.40 27.59 -13.80
N ILE A 708 -6.65 27.91 -14.14
CA ILE A 708 -7.26 27.60 -15.43
C ILE A 708 -7.88 28.89 -16.00
N ASP A 709 -7.66 29.17 -17.27
CA ASP A 709 -8.36 30.23 -17.99
C ASP A 709 -9.80 29.76 -18.26
N ALA A 710 -10.77 30.38 -17.58
CA ALA A 710 -12.16 29.91 -17.55
C ALA A 710 -12.96 30.18 -18.84
N GLU A 711 -12.38 30.92 -19.79
CA GLU A 711 -12.98 31.20 -21.11
C GLU A 711 -12.45 30.24 -22.19
N THR A 712 -11.25 29.69 -22.02
CA THR A 712 -10.62 28.74 -22.97
C THR A 712 -10.44 27.31 -22.43
N GLY A 713 -10.68 27.09 -21.13
CA GLY A 713 -10.50 25.80 -20.46
C GLY A 713 -9.03 25.34 -20.32
N LYS A 714 -8.06 26.19 -20.68
CA LYS A 714 -6.64 25.81 -20.71
C LYS A 714 -5.96 26.04 -19.36
N PRO A 715 -5.09 25.12 -18.89
CA PRO A 715 -4.27 25.38 -17.73
C PRO A 715 -3.32 26.54 -18.01
N LEU A 716 -3.24 27.47 -17.06
CA LEU A 716 -2.30 28.58 -17.09
C LEU A 716 -0.98 28.16 -16.46
N LYS A 717 0.13 28.77 -16.89
CA LYS A 717 1.45 28.45 -16.34
C LYS A 717 1.53 28.95 -14.90
N GLN A 718 1.53 28.03 -13.94
CA GLN A 718 1.71 28.36 -12.54
C GLN A 718 3.04 29.10 -12.33
N ARG A 719 3.01 30.18 -11.55
CA ARG A 719 4.19 30.86 -11.06
C ARG A 719 4.72 30.16 -9.82
N GLU A 720 6.03 29.89 -9.79
CA GLU A 720 6.73 29.45 -8.59
C GLU A 720 6.74 30.60 -7.57
N ALA A 721 5.80 30.57 -6.64
CA ALA A 721 5.78 31.48 -5.51
C ALA A 721 6.98 31.17 -4.61
N ARG A 722 8.09 31.92 -4.78
CA ARG A 722 9.14 32.01 -3.77
C ARG A 722 8.48 32.40 -2.44
N LEU A 723 8.66 31.53 -1.44
CA LEU A 723 8.14 31.75 -0.10
C LEU A 723 8.92 32.88 0.57
N LEU A 724 8.22 34.01 0.74
CA LEU A 724 8.44 35.03 1.76
C LEU A 724 7.24 34.94 2.73
#